data_AF-A0A4Y7RM34-F1
#
_entry.id   AF-A0A4Y7RM34-F1
#
_cell.length_a   1.000
_cell.length_b   1.000
_cell.length_c   1.000
_cell.angle_alpha   90.00
_cell.angle_beta   90.00
_cell.angle_gamma   90.00
#
_symmetry.space_group_name_H-M   'P 1'
#
loop_
_entity.id
_entity.type
_entity.pdbx_description
1 polymer ?
#
loop_
_entity_poly.entity_id
_entity_poly.type
_entity_poly.pdbx_seq_one_letter_code
_entity_poly.pdbx_strand_id
1 'polypeptide(L)'
;MAALVDNELMQGLPGNVFEPNSVINRAQMAVLLSNLLNKELVNPYPDRYITGKISNIEPSAGLITLQSGISRIPTAECRYYLDGQKAGAADLKAGDEVKLVLDKSSQVVFVKAERTGKTSSESGAAQIYTGQVSNLLSVSGEYWLSITDFNGDSLTRSVTGGIKVDKAGGRQEVSSLSRGDYVEIRVVNNKITKISTLDTSAVKGTVTSKRSTALTVRKDTGATIKLNVPADIVVTRGEDNVVSYDALREGYLVNIEAYENEAIRINIISYGNLEGVIRELDTSGTYGITIRNDDGDTRDYIVASDVEVRKEGYKIGFDELRAGERVKLELNSEDRVDYINVLDSDSGLEGWIKELDTSGAYGITIYDDDGDVYDYVVDSEVEVWEDGSEIDFDELRTGERVILELNSQDRVVYINVLDSGSGGIEGVIRDLDTSGDYSITIRDDDDQTRQYAVNSNVEVRRDGSEIDFDELRTGERVMLEKNSRGRVDYIVVIKNTSSNVTGKIADLVTGNNPVIRIEKSNGRKAQYTITNSTACYSDGESIHIYDLVIGSEVEVREESGKAKSIDVTDDQNITLEGEVTDVNTSSNKIKIKQVSGNEFTYYLKSNASLKDRDGDSINFKDVCEGWEVKLKLQDGKVYSLTKE
;
A
#
# COMPACT_ATOMS: atom_id res chain seq x y z
N MET A 1 -56.14 -0.87 45.10
CA MET A 1 -56.00 -2.25 45.60
C MET A 1 -56.25 -3.30 44.53
N ALA A 2 -57.14 -3.07 43.55
CA ALA A 2 -57.36 -3.95 42.40
C ALA A 2 -56.04 -4.38 41.72
N ALA A 3 -55.18 -3.42 41.34
CA ALA A 3 -53.88 -3.71 40.74
C ALA A 3 -52.93 -4.60 41.58
N LEU A 4 -53.00 -4.59 42.92
CA LEU A 4 -52.14 -5.43 43.76
C LEU A 4 -52.66 -6.87 43.86
N VAL A 5 -53.98 -7.05 43.80
CA VAL A 5 -54.62 -8.38 43.78
C VAL A 5 -54.52 -8.99 42.39
N ASP A 6 -54.73 -8.19 41.34
CA ASP A 6 -54.64 -8.61 39.93
C ASP A 6 -53.22 -9.07 39.56
N ASN A 7 -52.19 -8.47 40.17
CA ASN A 7 -50.79 -8.89 40.01
C ASN A 7 -50.36 -9.96 41.03
N GLU A 8 -51.28 -10.46 41.86
CA GLU A 8 -51.06 -11.42 42.95
C GLU A 8 -49.96 -11.01 43.93
N LEU A 9 -49.80 -9.69 44.14
CA LEU A 9 -48.81 -9.12 45.04
C LEU A 9 -49.28 -9.12 46.50
N MET A 10 -50.58 -8.94 46.72
CA MET A 10 -51.24 -9.10 48.01
C MET A 10 -52.63 -9.72 47.82
N GLN A 11 -53.07 -10.52 48.80
CA GLN A 11 -54.44 -11.02 48.87
C GLN A 11 -55.25 -10.16 49.85
N GLY A 12 -56.52 -9.90 49.53
CA GLY A 12 -57.45 -9.21 50.43
C GLY A 12 -57.75 -10.04 51.68
N LEU A 13 -58.27 -9.39 52.72
CA LEU A 13 -58.71 -10.11 53.93
C LEU A 13 -59.94 -10.98 53.60
N PRO A 14 -60.16 -12.09 54.34
CA PRO A 14 -61.34 -12.92 54.19
C PRO A 14 -62.63 -12.09 54.24
N GLY A 15 -63.58 -12.39 53.37
CA GLY A 15 -64.87 -11.67 53.29
C GLY A 15 -64.86 -10.39 52.44
N ASN A 16 -63.90 -10.24 51.51
CA ASN A 16 -63.76 -9.07 50.64
C ASN A 16 -63.61 -7.75 51.44
N VAL A 17 -62.94 -7.81 52.59
CA VAL A 17 -62.73 -6.66 53.47
C VAL A 17 -61.45 -5.94 53.07
N PHE A 18 -61.54 -4.63 52.88
CA PHE A 18 -60.40 -3.74 52.68
C PHE A 18 -60.21 -2.83 53.89
N GLU A 19 -59.06 -2.94 54.57
CA GLU A 19 -58.70 -2.08 55.71
C GLU A 19 -57.54 -1.15 55.33
N PRO A 20 -57.79 -0.02 54.65
CA PRO A 20 -56.74 0.87 54.16
C PRO A 20 -55.88 1.51 55.27
N ASN A 21 -56.41 1.60 56.49
CA ASN A 21 -55.75 2.23 57.63
C ASN A 21 -55.10 1.20 58.58
N SER A 22 -55.12 -0.09 58.23
CA SER A 22 -54.49 -1.14 59.03
C SER A 22 -52.98 -1.13 58.84
N VAL A 23 -52.25 -1.39 59.92
CA VAL A 23 -50.78 -1.39 59.89
C VAL A 23 -50.30 -2.70 59.26
N ILE A 24 -49.55 -2.61 58.16
CA ILE A 24 -48.92 -3.78 57.53
C ILE A 24 -47.85 -4.33 58.47
N ASN A 25 -48.00 -5.59 58.87
CA ASN A 25 -47.00 -6.23 59.72
C ASN A 25 -45.79 -6.71 58.90
N ARG A 26 -44.68 -7.00 59.59
CA ARG A 26 -43.41 -7.41 58.94
C ARG A 26 -43.55 -8.64 58.06
N ALA A 27 -44.45 -9.57 58.41
CA ALA A 27 -44.69 -10.77 57.61
C ALA A 27 -45.44 -10.45 56.31
N GLN A 28 -46.47 -9.61 56.38
CA GLN A 28 -47.22 -9.13 55.21
C GLN A 28 -46.31 -8.31 54.27
N MET A 29 -45.47 -7.43 54.83
CA MET A 29 -44.48 -6.68 54.05
C MET A 29 -43.43 -7.60 53.40
N ALA A 30 -42.97 -8.64 54.11
CA ALA A 30 -42.02 -9.61 53.56
C ALA A 30 -42.62 -10.44 52.41
N VAL A 31 -43.90 -10.82 52.50
CA VAL A 31 -44.62 -11.52 51.43
C VAL A 31 -44.79 -10.61 50.21
N LEU A 32 -45.17 -9.35 50.41
CA LEU A 32 -45.26 -8.36 49.33
C LEU A 32 -43.91 -8.17 48.62
N LEU A 33 -42.81 -7.98 49.37
CA LEU A 33 -41.47 -7.88 48.80
C LEU A 33 -41.05 -9.14 48.06
N SER A 34 -41.34 -10.32 48.62
CA SER A 34 -41.05 -11.62 48.00
C SER A 34 -41.77 -11.77 46.66
N ASN A 35 -43.06 -11.40 46.59
CA ASN A 35 -43.84 -11.47 45.36
C ASN A 35 -43.35 -10.49 44.30
N LEU A 36 -42.96 -9.26 44.70
CA LEU A 36 -42.35 -8.28 43.79
C LEU A 36 -41.04 -8.79 43.17
N LEU A 37 -40.20 -9.48 43.95
CA LEU A 37 -38.93 -10.05 43.49
C LEU A 37 -39.12 -11.32 42.64
N ASN A 38 -40.02 -12.23 43.06
CA ASN A 38 -40.26 -13.50 42.37
C ASN A 38 -40.95 -13.32 41.01
N LYS A 39 -41.81 -12.29 40.89
CA LYS A 39 -42.45 -11.91 39.63
C LYS A 39 -41.61 -10.96 38.77
N GLU A 40 -40.37 -10.69 39.19
CA GLU A 40 -39.41 -9.82 38.51
C GLU A 40 -39.92 -8.38 38.26
N LEU A 41 -40.89 -7.93 39.06
CA LEU A 41 -41.48 -6.60 38.94
C LEU A 41 -40.59 -5.51 39.53
N VAL A 42 -39.64 -5.89 40.40
CA VAL A 42 -38.63 -4.98 40.96
C VAL A 42 -37.30 -5.73 41.02
N ASN A 43 -36.24 -5.12 40.50
CA ASN A 43 -34.86 -5.58 40.64
C ASN A 43 -34.02 -4.45 41.20
N PRO A 44 -33.96 -4.26 42.53
CA PRO A 44 -33.33 -3.10 43.14
C PRO A 44 -31.79 -3.13 43.03
N TYR A 45 -31.20 -4.28 42.67
CA TYR A 45 -29.76 -4.47 42.54
C TYR A 45 -29.45 -5.43 41.37
N PRO A 46 -29.64 -5.01 40.11
CA PRO A 46 -29.51 -5.90 38.95
C PRO A 46 -28.16 -6.61 38.88
N ASP A 47 -27.08 -5.92 39.25
CA ASP A 47 -25.72 -6.45 39.24
C ASP A 47 -25.46 -7.57 40.27
N ARG A 48 -26.42 -7.83 41.18
CA ARG A 48 -26.32 -8.88 42.19
C ARG A 48 -27.11 -10.14 41.85
N TYR A 49 -27.78 -10.18 40.71
CA TYR A 49 -28.50 -11.36 40.26
C TYR A 49 -27.82 -11.95 39.03
N ILE A 50 -27.52 -13.25 39.07
CA ILE A 50 -27.00 -13.98 37.92
C ILE A 50 -27.95 -15.14 37.64
N THR A 51 -28.48 -15.20 36.43
CA THR A 51 -29.31 -16.33 35.96
C THR A 51 -28.56 -17.12 34.90
N GLY A 52 -28.68 -18.44 34.91
CA GLY A 52 -28.12 -19.29 33.86
C GLY A 52 -28.27 -20.78 34.17
N LYS A 53 -27.80 -21.64 33.26
CA LYS A 53 -27.75 -23.09 33.47
C LYS A 53 -26.44 -23.50 34.11
N ILE A 54 -26.47 -24.38 35.10
CA ILE A 54 -25.25 -24.98 35.66
C ILE A 54 -24.58 -25.82 34.58
N SER A 55 -23.33 -25.50 34.25
CA SER A 55 -22.47 -26.36 33.44
C SER A 55 -21.68 -27.35 34.30
N ASN A 56 -21.30 -26.94 35.51
CA ASN A 56 -20.65 -27.80 36.49
C ASN A 56 -20.88 -27.28 37.92
N ILE A 57 -20.85 -28.19 38.90
CA ILE A 57 -20.91 -27.85 40.31
C ILE A 57 -19.96 -28.76 41.11
N GLU A 58 -19.22 -28.19 42.05
CA GLU A 58 -18.38 -28.93 43.00
C GLU A 58 -19.02 -28.92 44.39
N PRO A 59 -19.68 -30.02 44.82
CA PRO A 59 -20.41 -30.08 46.09
C PRO A 59 -19.54 -29.81 47.33
N SER A 60 -18.25 -30.17 47.25
CA SER A 60 -17.28 -30.10 48.34
C SER A 60 -16.75 -28.68 48.57
N ALA A 61 -16.67 -27.91 47.48
CA ALA A 61 -16.06 -26.58 47.42
C ALA A 61 -17.10 -25.47 47.25
N GLY A 62 -18.35 -25.84 46.96
CA GLY A 62 -19.44 -24.92 46.66
C GLY A 62 -19.36 -24.28 45.27
N LEU A 63 -18.31 -24.45 44.47
CA LEU A 63 -18.16 -23.73 43.20
C LEU A 63 -19.32 -24.04 42.24
N ILE A 64 -20.07 -23.01 41.84
CA ILE A 64 -21.13 -23.11 40.83
C ILE A 64 -20.61 -22.45 39.56
N THR A 65 -20.59 -23.20 38.46
CA THR A 65 -20.23 -22.68 37.14
C THR A 65 -21.41 -22.74 36.20
N LEU A 66 -21.68 -21.62 35.53
CA LEU A 66 -22.76 -21.51 34.55
C LEU A 66 -22.25 -21.85 33.14
N GLN A 67 -23.16 -22.16 32.22
CA GLN A 67 -22.83 -22.34 30.80
C GLN A 67 -22.25 -21.09 30.15
N SER A 68 -22.50 -19.90 30.71
CA SER A 68 -21.85 -18.65 30.31
C SER A 68 -20.38 -18.53 30.74
N GLY A 69 -19.80 -19.58 31.36
CA GLY A 69 -18.43 -19.57 31.88
C GLY A 69 -18.27 -18.88 33.24
N ILE A 70 -19.29 -18.17 33.72
CA ILE A 70 -19.26 -17.49 35.02
C ILE A 70 -19.19 -18.53 36.14
N SER A 71 -18.13 -18.45 36.95
CA SER A 71 -17.97 -19.25 38.16
C SER A 71 -18.11 -18.39 39.42
N ARG A 72 -18.82 -18.90 40.42
CA ARG A 72 -19.03 -18.21 41.70
C ARG A 72 -18.94 -19.17 42.88
N ILE A 73 -18.43 -18.65 43.99
CA ILE A 73 -18.29 -19.37 45.26
C ILE A 73 -19.44 -18.93 46.18
N PRO A 74 -20.25 -19.88 46.68
CA PRO A 74 -21.21 -19.65 47.74
C PRO A 74 -20.56 -19.39 49.08
N THR A 75 -21.18 -18.52 49.87
CA THR A 75 -20.79 -18.31 51.27
C THR A 75 -21.12 -19.55 52.10
N ALA A 76 -20.46 -19.69 53.26
CA ALA A 76 -20.75 -20.78 54.20
C ALA A 76 -22.23 -20.79 54.67
N GLU A 77 -22.88 -19.62 54.68
CA GLU A 77 -24.28 -19.43 55.07
C GLU A 77 -25.25 -19.40 53.87
N CYS A 78 -24.79 -19.82 52.68
CA CYS A 78 -25.59 -19.77 51.47
C CYS A 78 -26.82 -20.68 51.57
N ARG A 79 -27.97 -20.16 51.15
CA ARG A 79 -29.25 -20.89 51.16
C ARG A 79 -29.57 -21.40 49.76
N TYR A 80 -29.81 -22.70 49.66
CA TYR A 80 -30.14 -23.36 48.39
C TYR A 80 -31.62 -23.76 48.39
N TYR A 81 -32.26 -23.54 47.26
CA TYR A 81 -33.62 -24.01 46.97
C TYR A 81 -33.62 -24.70 45.62
N LEU A 82 -34.24 -25.88 45.54
CA LEU A 82 -34.46 -26.61 44.30
C LEU A 82 -35.96 -26.88 44.17
N ASP A 83 -36.54 -26.52 43.03
CA ASP A 83 -37.97 -26.70 42.73
C ASP A 83 -38.89 -26.15 43.85
N GLY A 84 -38.48 -25.01 44.44
CA GLY A 84 -39.21 -24.34 45.52
C GLY A 84 -39.00 -24.92 46.93
N GLN A 85 -38.23 -26.00 47.09
CA GLN A 85 -37.94 -26.63 48.39
C GLN A 85 -36.51 -26.35 48.85
N LYS A 86 -36.28 -26.29 50.18
CA LYS A 86 -34.93 -26.11 50.73
C LYS A 86 -34.04 -27.30 50.35
N ALA A 87 -32.87 -27.02 49.79
CA ALA A 87 -31.90 -27.99 49.31
C ALA A 87 -30.50 -27.72 49.89
N GLY A 88 -29.55 -28.59 49.58
CA GLY A 88 -28.12 -28.37 49.75
C GLY A 88 -27.38 -28.22 48.42
N ALA A 89 -26.13 -27.78 48.46
CA ALA A 89 -25.29 -27.66 47.26
C ALA A 89 -25.14 -28.99 46.49
N ALA A 90 -25.07 -30.11 47.21
CA ALA A 90 -24.95 -31.45 46.63
C ALA A 90 -26.19 -31.93 45.85
N ASP A 91 -27.35 -31.28 46.05
CA ASP A 91 -28.59 -31.65 45.38
C ASP A 91 -28.69 -31.05 43.97
N LEU A 92 -27.87 -30.05 43.67
CA LEU A 92 -27.80 -29.39 42.37
C LEU A 92 -26.96 -30.21 41.39
N LYS A 93 -27.29 -30.12 40.09
CA LYS A 93 -26.63 -30.87 39.02
C LYS A 93 -26.40 -29.98 37.80
N ALA A 94 -25.44 -30.39 36.97
CA ALA A 94 -25.30 -29.81 35.64
C ALA A 94 -26.63 -29.93 34.87
N GLY A 95 -27.01 -28.85 34.20
CA GLY A 95 -28.28 -28.69 33.50
C GLY A 95 -29.38 -27.98 34.29
N ASP A 96 -29.28 -27.88 35.63
CA ASP A 96 -30.26 -27.13 36.42
C ASP A 96 -30.21 -25.64 36.06
N GLU A 97 -31.39 -25.01 35.89
CA GLU A 97 -31.50 -23.56 35.73
C GLU A 97 -31.43 -22.90 37.09
N VAL A 98 -30.52 -21.93 37.26
CA VAL A 98 -30.30 -21.27 38.54
C VAL A 98 -30.38 -19.76 38.45
N LYS A 99 -30.87 -19.16 39.54
CA LYS A 99 -30.81 -17.75 39.87
C LYS A 99 -29.98 -17.59 41.15
N LEU A 100 -28.82 -16.96 41.01
CA LEU A 100 -27.85 -16.70 42.07
C LEU A 100 -28.02 -15.27 42.57
N VAL A 101 -27.96 -15.07 43.89
CA VAL A 101 -27.91 -13.74 44.51
C VAL A 101 -26.56 -13.54 45.18
N LEU A 102 -25.93 -12.41 44.87
CA LEU A 102 -24.61 -12.06 45.37
C LEU A 102 -24.67 -11.12 46.57
N ASP A 103 -23.69 -11.24 47.46
CA ASP A 103 -23.41 -10.22 48.47
C ASP A 103 -22.57 -9.06 47.91
N LYS A 104 -22.15 -8.13 48.79
CA LYS A 104 -21.29 -6.99 48.43
C LYS A 104 -19.89 -7.41 47.97
N SER A 105 -19.47 -8.64 48.27
CA SER A 105 -18.17 -9.22 47.94
C SER A 105 -18.26 -10.16 46.73
N SER A 106 -19.38 -10.16 46.00
CA SER A 106 -19.65 -11.02 44.84
C SER A 106 -19.68 -12.53 45.14
N GLN A 107 -19.87 -12.92 46.41
CA GLN A 107 -20.08 -14.32 46.80
C GLN A 107 -21.57 -14.65 46.80
N VAL A 108 -21.91 -15.91 46.50
CA VAL A 108 -23.31 -16.33 46.38
C VAL A 108 -23.90 -16.58 47.77
N VAL A 109 -24.90 -15.79 48.15
CA VAL A 109 -25.61 -15.95 49.43
C VAL A 109 -26.94 -16.70 49.28
N PHE A 110 -27.45 -16.82 48.06
CA PHE A 110 -28.70 -17.52 47.77
C PHE A 110 -28.68 -18.14 46.38
N VAL A 111 -29.17 -19.38 46.28
CA VAL A 111 -29.35 -20.13 45.04
C VAL A 111 -30.78 -20.61 44.96
N LYS A 112 -31.49 -20.20 43.90
CA LYS A 112 -32.76 -20.83 43.49
C LYS A 112 -32.52 -21.61 42.22
N ALA A 113 -32.81 -22.89 42.23
CA ALA A 113 -32.64 -23.81 41.12
C ALA A 113 -33.98 -24.41 40.69
N GLU A 114 -34.14 -24.65 39.39
CA GLU A 114 -35.27 -25.35 38.79
C GLU A 114 -34.74 -26.47 37.88
N ARG A 115 -35.21 -27.71 38.12
CA ARG A 115 -34.76 -28.89 37.40
C ARG A 115 -35.61 -29.12 36.15
N THR A 116 -35.15 -28.60 35.03
CA THR A 116 -35.77 -28.87 33.73
C THR A 116 -35.17 -30.15 33.13
N GLY A 117 -35.94 -31.24 33.17
CA GLY A 117 -35.44 -32.58 32.82
C GLY A 117 -34.94 -32.70 31.37
N LYS A 118 -33.63 -32.88 31.21
CA LYS A 118 -32.94 -33.81 30.30
C LYS A 118 -31.43 -33.75 30.60
N THR A 119 -30.95 -34.69 31.40
CA THR A 119 -29.50 -34.95 31.55
C THR A 119 -28.97 -35.48 30.22
N SER A 120 -28.22 -34.65 29.48
CA SER A 120 -27.38 -35.14 28.39
C SER A 120 -26.34 -36.09 28.97
N SER A 121 -26.46 -37.36 28.65
CA SER A 121 -25.52 -38.40 29.05
C SER A 121 -24.17 -38.10 28.40
N GLU A 122 -23.15 -37.82 29.21
CA GLU A 122 -21.80 -37.60 28.72
C GLU A 122 -21.19 -38.94 28.29
N SER A 123 -20.75 -38.98 27.03
CA SER A 123 -19.94 -40.07 26.49
C SER A 123 -18.54 -39.99 27.09
N GLY A 124 -18.02 -41.08 27.67
CA GLY A 124 -16.68 -41.15 28.26
C GLY A 124 -15.51 -41.05 27.26
N ALA A 125 -15.74 -40.49 26.07
CA ALA A 125 -14.72 -40.26 25.06
C ALA A 125 -13.90 -39.01 25.41
N ALA A 126 -12.60 -39.06 25.13
CA ALA A 126 -11.73 -37.91 25.31
C ALA A 126 -12.08 -36.82 24.28
N GLN A 127 -12.25 -35.59 24.75
CA GLN A 127 -12.50 -34.41 23.92
C GLN A 127 -11.31 -33.46 24.05
N ILE A 128 -10.91 -32.86 22.93
CA ILE A 128 -9.81 -31.89 22.88
C ILE A 128 -10.44 -30.51 22.68
N TYR A 129 -9.96 -29.55 23.45
CA TYR A 129 -10.36 -28.16 23.33
C TYR A 129 -9.12 -27.28 23.28
N THR A 130 -9.17 -26.23 22.47
CA THR A 130 -8.12 -25.22 22.34
C THR A 130 -8.71 -23.86 22.63
N GLY A 131 -7.98 -23.02 23.35
CA GLY A 131 -8.47 -21.68 23.66
C GLY A 131 -7.56 -20.88 24.58
N GLN A 132 -7.98 -19.65 24.87
CA GLN A 132 -7.32 -18.77 25.80
C GLN A 132 -7.75 -19.06 27.23
N VAL A 133 -6.81 -19.13 28.16
CA VAL A 133 -7.08 -19.20 29.60
C VAL A 133 -7.78 -17.92 30.03
N SER A 134 -9.07 -18.03 30.35
CA SER A 134 -9.89 -16.92 30.81
C SER A 134 -9.85 -16.79 32.34
N ASN A 135 -9.68 -17.91 33.05
CA ASN A 135 -9.55 -17.92 34.51
C ASN A 135 -8.87 -19.21 35.02
N LEU A 136 -8.19 -19.12 36.16
CA LEU A 136 -7.68 -20.27 36.91
C LEU A 136 -8.00 -20.08 38.40
N LEU A 137 -8.82 -20.99 38.94
CA LEU A 137 -9.18 -20.99 40.35
C LEU A 137 -8.55 -22.19 41.07
N SER A 138 -8.15 -22.00 42.31
CA SER A 138 -7.74 -23.10 43.21
C SER A 138 -8.77 -23.21 44.32
N VAL A 139 -9.55 -24.29 44.33
CA VAL A 139 -10.62 -24.50 45.31
C VAL A 139 -10.49 -25.89 45.92
N SER A 140 -10.42 -25.96 47.25
CA SER A 140 -10.24 -27.21 48.01
C SER A 140 -9.03 -28.07 47.58
N GLY A 141 -7.97 -27.43 47.09
CA GLY A 141 -6.75 -28.11 46.63
C GLY A 141 -6.80 -28.65 45.20
N GLU A 142 -7.90 -28.45 44.47
CA GLU A 142 -8.00 -28.74 43.03
C GLU A 142 -7.95 -27.45 42.21
N TYR A 143 -7.32 -27.51 41.04
CA TYR A 143 -7.35 -26.41 40.07
C TYR A 143 -8.59 -26.53 39.18
N TRP A 144 -9.21 -25.39 38.89
CA TRP A 144 -10.33 -25.23 37.98
C TRP A 144 -9.92 -24.27 36.89
N LEU A 145 -9.76 -24.79 35.68
CA LEU A 145 -9.30 -24.03 34.53
C LEU A 145 -10.50 -23.68 33.65
N SER A 146 -10.64 -22.38 33.37
CA SER A 146 -11.57 -21.83 32.39
C SER A 146 -10.78 -21.44 31.15
N ILE A 147 -11.23 -21.92 29.99
CA ILE A 147 -10.76 -21.48 28.69
C ILE A 147 -11.92 -20.90 27.89
N THR A 148 -11.62 -19.98 26.99
CA THR A 148 -12.51 -19.50 25.94
C THR A 148 -11.90 -19.92 24.62
N ASP A 149 -12.64 -20.70 23.83
CA ASP A 149 -12.19 -21.13 22.52
C ASP A 149 -12.22 -19.98 21.50
N PHE A 150 -11.69 -20.23 20.30
CA PHE A 150 -11.60 -19.20 19.24
C PHE A 150 -12.96 -18.84 18.60
N ASN A 151 -14.06 -19.47 19.02
CA ASN A 151 -15.41 -19.08 18.61
C ASN A 151 -16.11 -18.25 19.71
N GLY A 152 -15.42 -17.98 20.83
CA GLY A 152 -15.97 -17.29 21.99
C GLY A 152 -16.68 -18.20 23.00
N ASP A 153 -16.75 -19.51 22.75
CA ASP A 153 -17.40 -20.45 23.66
C ASP A 153 -16.49 -20.74 24.86
N SER A 154 -17.08 -20.69 26.06
CA SER A 154 -16.32 -20.84 27.31
C SER A 154 -16.53 -22.20 27.95
N LEU A 155 -15.42 -22.81 28.37
CA LEU A 155 -15.37 -24.12 29.01
C LEU A 155 -14.63 -24.03 30.34
N THR A 156 -15.25 -24.48 31.43
CA THR A 156 -14.59 -24.60 32.74
C THR A 156 -14.64 -26.04 33.23
N ARG A 157 -13.48 -26.59 33.62
CA ARG A 157 -13.35 -27.98 34.10
C ARG A 157 -12.32 -28.07 35.21
N SER A 158 -12.51 -29.02 36.13
CA SER A 158 -11.49 -29.33 37.14
C SER A 158 -10.33 -30.08 36.52
N VAL A 159 -9.12 -29.78 37.00
CA VAL A 159 -7.89 -30.41 36.58
C VAL A 159 -7.62 -31.60 37.47
N THR A 160 -7.42 -32.77 36.85
CA THR A 160 -7.08 -33.99 37.57
C THR A 160 -5.80 -33.78 38.38
N GLY A 161 -5.77 -34.24 39.63
CA GLY A 161 -4.61 -34.07 40.52
C GLY A 161 -3.32 -34.62 39.91
N GLY A 162 -2.22 -33.88 40.08
CA GLY A 162 -0.88 -34.26 39.58
C GLY A 162 -0.63 -33.99 38.09
N ILE A 163 -1.61 -33.44 37.36
CA ILE A 163 -1.39 -32.94 36.00
C ILE A 163 -0.43 -31.75 36.02
N LYS A 164 0.46 -31.73 35.04
CA LYS A 164 1.38 -30.63 34.75
C LYS A 164 1.05 -30.03 33.39
N VAL A 165 1.47 -28.79 33.18
CA VAL A 165 1.36 -28.08 31.91
C VAL A 165 2.59 -28.43 31.07
N ASP A 166 2.39 -29.08 29.94
CA ASP A 166 3.45 -29.29 28.95
C ASP A 166 3.70 -27.96 28.20
N LYS A 167 4.91 -27.41 28.28
CA LYS A 167 5.33 -26.18 27.59
C LYS A 167 6.62 -26.40 26.80
N ALA A 168 6.88 -25.61 25.77
CA ALA A 168 8.17 -25.59 25.09
C ALA A 168 9.31 -25.39 26.11
N GLY A 169 10.16 -26.42 26.26
CA GLY A 169 11.26 -26.42 27.23
C GLY A 169 11.00 -27.14 28.57
N GLY A 170 9.82 -27.72 28.82
CA GLY A 170 9.60 -28.60 29.98
C GLY A 170 8.16 -28.67 30.51
N ARG A 171 7.99 -29.29 31.68
CA ARG A 171 6.71 -29.38 32.39
C ARG A 171 6.63 -28.40 33.56
N GLN A 172 5.54 -27.65 33.65
CA GLN A 172 5.28 -26.68 34.72
C GLN A 172 4.05 -27.07 35.57
N GLU A 173 3.96 -26.52 36.78
CA GLU A 173 2.76 -26.70 37.62
C GLU A 173 1.58 -25.93 37.03
N VAL A 174 0.34 -26.42 37.22
CA VAL A 174 -0.87 -25.78 36.66
C VAL A 174 -1.04 -24.32 37.09
N SER A 175 -0.56 -23.96 38.27
CA SER A 175 -0.53 -22.57 38.76
C SER A 175 0.35 -21.63 37.96
N SER A 176 1.17 -22.12 37.02
CA SER A 176 1.95 -21.25 36.13
C SER A 176 1.10 -20.64 35.01
N LEU A 177 -0.09 -21.19 34.74
CA LEU A 177 -1.00 -20.63 33.73
C LEU A 177 -1.52 -19.28 34.21
N SER A 178 -1.36 -18.28 33.35
CA SER A 178 -1.88 -16.93 33.55
C SER A 178 -3.09 -16.71 32.66
N ARG A 179 -3.97 -15.80 33.09
CA ARG A 179 -5.04 -15.31 32.20
C ARG A 179 -4.39 -14.73 30.94
N GLY A 180 -4.86 -15.17 29.78
CA GLY A 180 -4.31 -14.77 28.49
C GLY A 180 -3.44 -15.83 27.81
N ASP A 181 -2.96 -16.84 28.55
CA ASP A 181 -2.18 -17.95 27.97
C ASP A 181 -3.05 -18.78 27.01
N TYR A 182 -2.47 -19.29 25.93
CA TYR A 182 -3.17 -20.17 24.99
C TYR A 182 -2.83 -21.63 25.27
N VAL A 183 -3.85 -22.47 25.38
CA VAL A 183 -3.69 -23.87 25.77
C VAL A 183 -4.55 -24.82 24.94
N GLU A 184 -4.05 -26.03 24.77
CA GLU A 184 -4.82 -27.22 24.41
C GLU A 184 -5.08 -28.03 25.69
N ILE A 185 -6.34 -28.42 25.91
CA ILE A 185 -6.74 -29.28 27.02
C ILE A 185 -7.41 -30.55 26.51
N ARG A 186 -7.12 -31.67 27.18
CA ARG A 186 -7.81 -32.95 26.97
C ARG A 186 -8.77 -33.21 28.12
N VAL A 187 -10.05 -33.30 27.85
CA VAL A 187 -11.11 -33.56 28.84
C VAL A 187 -11.62 -34.98 28.70
N VAL A 188 -11.68 -35.71 29.81
CA VAL A 188 -12.26 -37.06 29.91
C VAL A 188 -13.13 -37.11 31.16
N ASN A 189 -14.37 -37.62 31.06
CA ASN A 189 -15.31 -37.69 32.19
C ASN A 189 -15.43 -36.35 32.93
N ASN A 190 -15.55 -35.26 32.18
CA ASN A 190 -15.69 -33.90 32.70
C ASN A 190 -14.49 -33.36 33.52
N LYS A 191 -13.32 -34.02 33.45
CA LYS A 191 -12.08 -33.55 34.06
C LYS A 191 -10.98 -33.36 33.03
N ILE A 192 -10.15 -32.33 33.23
CA ILE A 192 -8.94 -32.10 32.42
C ILE A 192 -7.89 -33.13 32.82
N THR A 193 -7.38 -33.85 31.83
CA THR A 193 -6.41 -34.95 31.97
C THR A 193 -5.08 -34.63 31.29
N LYS A 194 -5.00 -33.56 30.51
CA LYS A 194 -3.76 -33.03 29.93
C LYS A 194 -3.92 -31.55 29.63
N ILE A 195 -2.86 -30.77 29.84
CA ILE A 195 -2.76 -29.37 29.43
C ILE A 195 -1.44 -29.18 28.70
N SER A 196 -1.48 -28.56 27.54
CA SER A 196 -0.30 -28.17 26.77
C SER A 196 -0.43 -26.71 26.35
N THR A 197 0.62 -25.90 26.50
CA THR A 197 0.62 -24.54 25.92
C THR A 197 0.68 -24.62 24.41
N LEU A 198 -0.04 -23.76 23.72
CA LEU A 198 0.04 -23.65 22.27
C LEU A 198 1.28 -22.85 21.88
N ASP A 199 2.08 -23.39 20.96
CA ASP A 199 3.23 -22.70 20.37
C ASP A 199 2.72 -21.74 19.29
N THR A 200 2.68 -20.45 19.60
CA THR A 200 2.24 -19.42 18.64
C THR A 200 3.41 -18.99 17.74
N SER A 201 3.07 -18.57 16.53
CA SER A 201 3.98 -17.99 15.56
C SER A 201 3.64 -16.53 15.36
N ALA A 202 4.67 -15.70 15.17
CA ALA A 202 4.50 -14.30 14.80
C ALA A 202 4.64 -14.16 13.28
N VAL A 203 3.63 -13.56 12.65
CA VAL A 203 3.60 -13.24 11.23
C VAL A 203 3.60 -11.72 11.08
N LYS A 204 4.73 -11.16 10.68
CA LYS A 204 4.84 -9.76 10.29
C LYS A 204 4.66 -9.62 8.78
N GLY A 205 3.80 -8.72 8.33
CA GLY A 205 3.57 -8.50 6.90
C GLY A 205 2.53 -7.43 6.59
N THR A 206 2.43 -7.07 5.31
CA THR A 206 1.48 -6.08 4.81
C THR A 206 0.16 -6.74 4.44
N VAL A 207 -0.97 -6.18 4.88
CA VAL A 207 -2.31 -6.66 4.52
C VAL A 207 -2.54 -6.49 3.02
N THR A 208 -2.87 -7.58 2.33
CA THR A 208 -3.14 -7.60 0.88
C THR A 208 -4.59 -7.97 0.57
N SER A 209 -5.30 -8.57 1.51
CA SER A 209 -6.74 -8.81 1.38
C SER A 209 -7.39 -9.03 2.75
N LYS A 210 -8.56 -8.42 2.98
CA LYS A 210 -9.37 -8.58 4.20
C LYS A 210 -10.78 -9.07 3.86
N ARG A 211 -11.24 -10.11 4.57
CA ARG A 211 -12.62 -10.64 4.54
C ARG A 211 -13.12 -10.83 5.97
N SER A 212 -14.42 -11.01 6.17
CA SER A 212 -15.01 -11.14 7.51
C SER A 212 -14.40 -12.23 8.39
N THR A 213 -13.90 -13.32 7.78
CA THR A 213 -13.32 -14.47 8.50
C THR A 213 -11.91 -14.83 8.01
N ALA A 214 -11.27 -13.97 7.21
CA ALA A 214 -9.96 -14.28 6.65
C ALA A 214 -9.13 -13.02 6.36
N LEU A 215 -7.83 -13.11 6.60
CA LEU A 215 -6.86 -12.06 6.32
C LEU A 215 -5.69 -12.63 5.51
N THR A 216 -5.27 -11.95 4.46
CA THR A 216 -4.07 -12.31 3.68
C THR A 216 -3.00 -11.26 3.88
N VAL A 217 -1.79 -11.69 4.22
CA VAL A 217 -0.63 -10.82 4.43
C VAL A 217 0.54 -11.24 3.56
N ARG A 218 1.28 -10.26 3.02
CA ARG A 218 2.54 -10.45 2.29
C ARG A 218 3.71 -10.17 3.22
N LYS A 219 4.63 -11.14 3.35
CA LYS A 219 5.88 -10.99 4.11
C LYS A 219 6.89 -10.14 3.33
N ASP A 220 7.92 -9.67 4.04
CA ASP A 220 9.11 -9.03 3.47
C ASP A 220 9.81 -9.88 2.40
N THR A 221 9.81 -11.19 2.55
CA THR A 221 10.31 -12.17 1.57
C THR A 221 9.47 -12.26 0.28
N GLY A 222 8.34 -11.55 0.19
CA GLY A 222 7.40 -11.61 -0.94
C GLY A 222 6.37 -12.75 -0.85
N ALA A 223 6.56 -13.73 0.04
CA ALA A 223 5.60 -14.82 0.25
C ALA A 223 4.30 -14.32 0.90
N THR A 224 3.16 -14.87 0.49
CA THR A 224 1.84 -14.55 1.05
C THR A 224 1.35 -15.65 2.01
N ILE A 225 0.68 -15.25 3.08
CA ILE A 225 0.04 -16.14 4.05
C ILE A 225 -1.40 -15.72 4.22
N LYS A 226 -2.31 -16.71 4.17
CA LYS A 226 -3.72 -16.54 4.48
C LYS A 226 -4.02 -17.12 5.86
N LEU A 227 -4.62 -16.30 6.71
CA LEU A 227 -5.03 -16.67 8.07
C LEU A 227 -6.56 -16.59 8.17
N ASN A 228 -7.14 -17.52 8.91
CA ASN A 228 -8.51 -17.46 9.37
C ASN A 228 -8.60 -16.46 10.54
N VAL A 229 -9.68 -15.69 10.57
CA VAL A 229 -9.90 -14.64 11.57
C VAL A 229 -11.18 -14.95 12.34
N PRO A 230 -11.10 -15.18 13.66
CA PRO A 230 -12.27 -15.43 14.50
C PRO A 230 -13.10 -14.16 14.70
N ALA A 231 -14.38 -14.33 15.03
CA ALA A 231 -15.32 -13.22 15.17
C ALA A 231 -14.98 -12.25 16.33
N ASP A 232 -14.31 -12.75 17.36
CA ASP A 232 -13.88 -12.02 18.55
C ASP A 232 -12.39 -11.66 18.54
N ILE A 233 -11.76 -11.65 17.35
CA ILE A 233 -10.34 -11.31 17.19
C ILE A 233 -10.00 -9.99 17.88
N VAL A 234 -8.95 -10.02 18.70
CA VAL A 234 -8.41 -8.80 19.30
C VAL A 234 -7.50 -8.13 18.29
N VAL A 235 -7.89 -6.95 17.83
CA VAL A 235 -7.04 -6.07 17.03
C VAL A 235 -6.58 -4.90 17.88
N THR A 236 -5.27 -4.69 17.95
CA THR A 236 -4.67 -3.58 18.67
C THR A 236 -4.02 -2.59 17.73
N ARG A 237 -3.97 -1.35 18.18
CA ARG A 237 -3.35 -0.19 17.57
C ARG A 237 -2.29 0.30 18.55
N GLY A 238 -1.01 0.09 18.25
CA GLY A 238 0.08 0.35 19.22
C GLY A 238 0.05 -0.64 20.40
N GLU A 239 0.58 -0.25 21.56
CA GLU A 239 0.76 -1.18 22.68
C GLU A 239 -0.56 -1.62 23.36
N ASP A 240 -1.59 -0.77 23.42
CA ASP A 240 -2.80 -1.07 24.24
C ASP A 240 -4.16 -0.61 23.68
N ASN A 241 -4.23 0.03 22.51
CA ASN A 241 -5.52 0.54 22.00
C ASN A 241 -6.26 -0.53 21.19
N VAL A 242 -7.30 -1.14 21.77
CA VAL A 242 -8.13 -2.16 21.08
C VAL A 242 -9.07 -1.48 20.08
N VAL A 243 -8.99 -1.90 18.81
CA VAL A 243 -9.82 -1.42 17.71
C VAL A 243 -10.64 -2.57 17.11
N SER A 244 -11.68 -2.22 16.35
CA SER A 244 -12.43 -3.21 15.58
C SER A 244 -11.55 -3.82 14.47
N TYR A 245 -11.75 -5.10 14.17
CA TYR A 245 -11.20 -5.72 12.96
C TYR A 245 -11.58 -4.97 11.68
N ASP A 246 -12.73 -4.28 11.71
CA ASP A 246 -13.15 -3.41 10.61
C ASP A 246 -12.33 -2.14 10.43
N ALA A 247 -11.44 -1.80 11.36
CA ALA A 247 -10.47 -0.72 11.17
C ALA A 247 -9.29 -1.14 10.29
N LEU A 248 -9.07 -2.44 10.08
CA LEU A 248 -7.97 -2.93 9.26
C LEU A 248 -8.21 -2.65 7.77
N ARG A 249 -7.18 -2.21 7.05
CA ARG A 249 -7.22 -1.94 5.59
C ARG A 249 -6.08 -2.65 4.87
N GLU A 250 -6.26 -2.83 3.56
CA GLU A 250 -5.16 -3.23 2.67
C GLU A 250 -4.06 -2.17 2.70
N GLY A 251 -2.80 -2.59 2.62
CA GLY A 251 -1.62 -1.74 2.79
C GLY A 251 -1.12 -1.61 4.23
N TYR A 252 -1.93 -1.91 5.25
CA TYR A 252 -1.48 -1.79 6.65
C TYR A 252 -0.41 -2.83 6.98
N LEU A 253 0.64 -2.40 7.68
CA LEU A 253 1.66 -3.31 8.20
C LEU A 253 1.20 -3.85 9.56
N VAL A 254 1.13 -5.17 9.69
CA VAL A 254 0.65 -5.84 10.89
C VAL A 254 1.67 -6.84 11.44
N ASN A 255 1.63 -7.06 12.75
CA ASN A 255 2.21 -8.21 13.40
C ASN A 255 1.06 -9.09 13.91
N ILE A 256 1.00 -10.34 13.46
CA ILE A 256 -0.08 -11.26 13.80
C ILE A 256 0.49 -12.39 14.64
N GLU A 257 -0.04 -12.56 15.83
CA GLU A 257 0.16 -13.80 16.57
C GLU A 257 -0.84 -14.83 16.03
N ALA A 258 -0.35 -16.00 15.62
CA ALA A 258 -1.17 -17.04 14.99
C ALA A 258 -0.74 -18.43 15.44
N TYR A 259 -1.70 -19.35 15.51
CA TYR A 259 -1.45 -20.78 15.69
C TYR A 259 -1.92 -21.53 14.44
N GLU A 260 -1.01 -22.25 13.79
CA GLU A 260 -1.21 -22.79 12.44
C GLU A 260 -1.69 -21.71 11.46
N ASN A 261 -2.96 -21.76 11.06
CA ASN A 261 -3.59 -20.79 10.16
C ASN A 261 -4.61 -19.90 10.86
N GLU A 262 -4.78 -20.00 12.18
CA GLU A 262 -5.76 -19.21 12.94
C GLU A 262 -5.09 -17.97 13.56
N ALA A 263 -5.62 -16.79 13.27
CA ALA A 263 -5.17 -15.54 13.87
C ALA A 263 -5.66 -15.46 15.33
N ILE A 264 -4.74 -15.17 16.23
CA ILE A 264 -4.98 -15.06 17.67
C ILE A 264 -5.09 -13.58 18.08
N ARG A 265 -4.19 -12.75 17.57
CA ARG A 265 -4.17 -11.31 17.79
C ARG A 265 -3.53 -10.62 16.60
N ILE A 266 -4.08 -9.48 16.20
CA ILE A 266 -3.52 -8.64 15.15
C ILE A 266 -3.09 -7.31 15.78
N ASN A 267 -1.82 -6.96 15.66
CA ASN A 267 -1.33 -5.64 16.04
C ASN A 267 -1.02 -4.82 14.79
N ILE A 268 -1.68 -3.67 14.63
CA ILE A 268 -1.40 -2.72 13.57
C ILE A 268 -0.14 -1.95 13.94
N ILE A 269 0.92 -2.12 13.13
CA ILE A 269 2.23 -1.50 13.33
C ILE A 269 2.27 -0.12 12.64
N SER A 270 1.77 -0.03 11.41
CA SER A 270 1.69 1.20 10.61
C SER A 270 0.48 1.13 9.66
N TYR A 271 -0.14 2.28 9.39
CA TYR A 271 -1.36 2.43 8.59
C TYR A 271 -1.11 2.44 7.07
N GLY A 272 0.04 1.89 6.67
CA GLY A 272 0.40 1.79 5.27
C GLY A 272 1.39 2.87 4.90
N ASN A 273 2.53 2.40 4.41
CA ASN A 273 3.45 3.19 3.65
C ASN A 273 2.90 3.22 2.23
N LEU A 274 2.41 4.38 1.79
CA LEU A 274 1.86 4.57 0.44
C LEU A 274 2.92 5.25 -0.41
N GLU A 275 3.32 4.63 -1.51
CA GLU A 275 4.31 5.21 -2.42
C GLU A 275 3.63 5.54 -3.75
N GLY A 276 3.96 6.69 -4.32
CA GLY A 276 3.40 7.16 -5.57
C GLY A 276 3.96 8.50 -6.01
N VAL A 277 3.56 8.96 -7.19
CA VAL A 277 3.91 10.28 -7.71
C VAL A 277 2.81 11.28 -7.38
N ILE A 278 3.18 12.47 -6.90
CA ILE A 278 2.23 13.54 -6.60
C ILE A 278 1.55 13.99 -7.90
N ARG A 279 0.22 13.94 -7.91
CA ARG A 279 -0.65 14.45 -8.98
C ARG A 279 -1.09 15.87 -8.68
N GLU A 280 -1.56 16.10 -7.46
CA GLU A 280 -2.17 17.36 -7.04
C GLU A 280 -1.80 17.64 -5.58
N LEU A 281 -1.62 18.92 -5.29
CA LEU A 281 -1.46 19.46 -3.94
C LEU A 281 -2.52 20.53 -3.73
N ASP A 282 -3.44 20.28 -2.80
CA ASP A 282 -4.36 21.31 -2.33
C ASP A 282 -3.76 21.97 -1.09
N THR A 283 -3.27 23.20 -1.24
CA THR A 283 -2.78 24.01 -0.12
C THR A 283 -3.83 25.02 0.38
N SER A 284 -5.08 24.90 -0.08
CA SER A 284 -6.17 25.80 0.28
C SER A 284 -7.07 25.20 1.37
N GLY A 285 -7.13 25.85 2.53
CA GLY A 285 -7.94 25.35 3.64
C GLY A 285 -7.36 24.09 4.30
N THR A 286 -8.01 22.93 4.13
CA THR A 286 -7.48 21.66 4.65
C THR A 286 -6.58 21.05 3.60
N TYR A 287 -5.30 20.85 3.93
CA TYR A 287 -4.34 20.36 2.96
C TYR A 287 -4.73 18.98 2.40
N GLY A 288 -4.53 18.80 1.10
CA GLY A 288 -4.81 17.58 0.37
C GLY A 288 -3.62 17.20 -0.50
N ILE A 289 -3.41 15.89 -0.67
CA ILE A 289 -2.40 15.36 -1.58
C ILE A 289 -3.01 14.19 -2.36
N THR A 290 -2.87 14.24 -3.67
CA THR A 290 -3.27 13.15 -4.56
C THR A 290 -2.03 12.48 -5.11
N ILE A 291 -1.94 11.15 -4.99
CA ILE A 291 -0.81 10.37 -5.55
C ILE A 291 -1.29 9.30 -6.51
N ARG A 292 -0.53 9.05 -7.58
CA ARG A 292 -0.67 7.88 -8.45
C ARG A 292 0.35 6.81 -8.07
N ASN A 293 -0.10 5.59 -7.79
CA ASN A 293 0.79 4.48 -7.48
C ASN A 293 1.37 3.82 -8.75
N ASP A 294 2.27 2.84 -8.59
CA ASP A 294 2.90 2.13 -9.70
C ASP A 294 1.94 1.28 -10.55
N ASP A 295 0.76 0.96 -10.00
CA ASP A 295 -0.29 0.23 -10.72
C ASP A 295 -1.16 1.17 -11.58
N GLY A 296 -0.89 2.48 -11.54
CA GLY A 296 -1.65 3.51 -12.26
C GLY A 296 -2.87 4.04 -11.49
N ASP A 297 -3.17 3.53 -10.29
CA ASP A 297 -4.29 3.98 -9.49
C ASP A 297 -3.98 5.33 -8.82
N THR A 298 -4.88 6.30 -9.01
CA THR A 298 -4.85 7.61 -8.35
C THR A 298 -5.68 7.59 -7.06
N ARG A 299 -5.16 8.19 -5.98
CA ARG A 299 -5.86 8.30 -4.69
C ARG A 299 -5.61 9.64 -4.01
N ASP A 300 -6.68 10.18 -3.42
CA ASP A 300 -6.67 11.42 -2.67
C ASP A 300 -6.53 11.17 -1.17
N TYR A 301 -5.75 12.01 -0.52
CA TYR A 301 -5.53 11.95 0.92
C TYR A 301 -5.67 13.34 1.55
N ILE A 302 -6.34 13.37 2.69
CA ILE A 302 -6.37 14.55 3.55
C ILE A 302 -5.05 14.59 4.32
N VAL A 303 -4.41 15.75 4.38
CA VAL A 303 -3.14 15.94 5.08
C VAL A 303 -3.39 16.49 6.48
N ALA A 304 -2.66 15.98 7.45
CA ALA A 304 -2.72 16.45 8.83
C ALA A 304 -2.12 17.86 8.93
N SER A 305 -2.68 18.70 9.80
CA SER A 305 -2.19 20.08 10.00
C SER A 305 -0.75 20.16 10.51
N ASP A 306 -0.24 19.07 11.08
CA ASP A 306 1.09 18.93 11.69
C ASP A 306 1.99 17.96 10.92
N VAL A 307 1.68 17.69 9.64
CA VAL A 307 2.46 16.81 8.77
C VAL A 307 3.96 17.13 8.80
N GLU A 308 4.81 16.10 8.92
CA GLU A 308 6.25 16.23 8.73
C GLU A 308 6.61 15.83 7.30
N VAL A 309 7.14 16.78 6.54
CA VAL A 309 7.63 16.54 5.18
C VAL A 309 9.15 16.53 5.16
N ARG A 310 9.73 15.51 4.54
CA ARG A 310 11.18 15.38 4.34
C ARG A 310 11.56 15.22 2.87
N LYS A 311 12.58 15.96 2.44
CA LYS A 311 13.21 15.86 1.13
C LYS A 311 14.72 15.76 1.33
N GLU A 312 15.34 14.72 0.76
CA GLU A 312 16.78 14.40 0.93
C GLU A 312 17.23 14.34 2.41
N GLY A 313 16.31 13.94 3.30
CA GLY A 313 16.54 13.84 4.74
C GLY A 313 16.38 15.16 5.52
N TYR A 314 16.18 16.30 4.85
CA TYR A 314 15.89 17.59 5.48
C TYR A 314 14.38 17.84 5.60
N LYS A 315 13.97 18.55 6.65
CA LYS A 315 12.57 18.94 6.85
C LYS A 315 12.23 20.15 5.98
N ILE A 316 11.15 20.05 5.21
CA ILE A 316 10.60 21.11 4.35
C ILE A 316 9.12 21.39 4.70
N GLY A 317 8.57 22.47 4.17
CA GLY A 317 7.13 22.76 4.19
C GLY A 317 6.33 21.85 3.24
N PHE A 318 5.03 21.69 3.51
CA PHE A 318 4.13 20.97 2.59
C PHE A 318 3.95 21.73 1.27
N ASP A 319 3.97 23.06 1.33
CA ASP A 319 3.94 23.99 0.21
C ASP A 319 5.21 23.97 -0.65
N GLU A 320 6.28 23.31 -0.19
CA GLU A 320 7.51 23.10 -0.96
C GLU A 320 7.48 21.81 -1.80
N LEU A 321 6.47 20.94 -1.59
CA LEU A 321 6.24 19.77 -2.45
C LEU A 321 5.76 20.23 -3.82
N ARG A 322 6.05 19.41 -4.84
CA ARG A 322 5.58 19.66 -6.22
C ARG A 322 4.87 18.42 -6.77
N ALA A 323 3.91 18.66 -7.65
CA ALA A 323 3.43 17.60 -8.54
C ALA A 323 4.63 16.97 -9.29
N GLY A 324 4.54 15.69 -9.65
CA GLY A 324 5.64 14.94 -10.25
C GLY A 324 6.67 14.38 -9.26
N GLU A 325 6.72 14.86 -8.02
CA GLU A 325 7.63 14.28 -7.02
C GLU A 325 7.17 12.89 -6.60
N ARG A 326 8.10 11.94 -6.53
CA ARG A 326 7.82 10.61 -6.03
C ARG A 326 7.93 10.60 -4.51
N VAL A 327 6.83 10.29 -3.84
CA VAL A 327 6.71 10.39 -2.39
C VAL A 327 6.28 9.10 -1.75
N LYS A 328 6.63 8.98 -0.48
CA LYS A 328 6.14 7.99 0.46
C LYS A 328 5.32 8.70 1.53
N LEU A 329 4.06 8.32 1.68
CA LEU A 329 3.15 8.83 2.69
C LEU A 329 3.04 7.82 3.83
N GLU A 330 2.91 8.32 5.06
CA GLU A 330 2.38 7.58 6.19
C GLU A 330 1.09 8.26 6.67
N LEU A 331 0.09 7.45 6.99
CA LEU A 331 -1.19 7.93 7.50
C LEU A 331 -1.23 7.81 9.02
N ASN A 332 -1.86 8.78 9.67
CA ASN A 332 -2.13 8.77 11.08
C ASN A 332 -3.41 7.99 11.44
N SER A 333 -3.76 8.03 12.72
CA SER A 333 -4.86 7.28 13.28
C SER A 333 -6.27 7.73 12.85
N GLU A 334 -6.36 8.91 12.19
CA GLU A 334 -7.56 9.55 11.63
C GLU A 334 -7.60 9.47 10.08
N ASP A 335 -6.77 8.63 9.47
CA ASP A 335 -6.62 8.51 8.00
C ASP A 335 -6.14 9.81 7.32
N ARG A 336 -5.36 10.63 8.04
CA ARG A 336 -4.70 11.82 7.48
C ARG A 336 -3.20 11.60 7.31
N VAL A 337 -2.60 12.12 6.26
CA VAL A 337 -1.15 12.05 6.04
C VAL A 337 -0.42 12.87 7.10
N ASP A 338 0.38 12.23 7.96
CA ASP A 338 1.18 12.90 9.00
C ASP A 338 2.69 12.83 8.74
N TYR A 339 3.12 12.02 7.77
CA TYR A 339 4.50 12.01 7.30
C TYR A 339 4.57 11.85 5.78
N ILE A 340 5.44 12.64 5.16
CA ILE A 340 5.74 12.57 3.72
C ILE A 340 7.25 12.54 3.55
N ASN A 341 7.76 11.57 2.80
CA ASN A 341 9.17 11.49 2.43
C ASN A 341 9.31 11.41 0.92
N VAL A 342 9.99 12.40 0.33
CA VAL A 342 10.38 12.39 -1.09
C VAL A 342 11.45 11.32 -1.29
N LEU A 343 11.21 10.37 -2.20
CA LEU A 343 12.00 9.15 -2.37
C LEU A 343 13.14 9.30 -3.38
N ASP A 344 12.97 10.13 -4.42
CA ASP A 344 13.99 10.51 -5.37
C ASP A 344 13.67 11.91 -5.89
N SER A 345 14.67 12.79 -5.99
CA SER A 345 14.57 14.14 -6.54
C SER A 345 14.63 14.17 -8.07
N ASP A 346 14.69 13.01 -8.73
CA ASP A 346 14.24 12.87 -10.13
C ASP A 346 12.70 12.96 -10.13
N SER A 347 12.22 14.16 -9.76
CA SER A 347 10.87 14.64 -10.04
C SER A 347 10.53 14.29 -11.47
N GLY A 348 9.27 13.91 -11.73
CA GLY A 348 8.74 13.81 -13.09
C GLY A 348 9.30 14.93 -13.95
N LEU A 349 9.65 14.60 -15.19
CA LEU A 349 10.49 15.46 -15.99
C LEU A 349 9.73 16.75 -16.32
N GLU A 350 10.08 17.82 -15.62
CA GLU A 350 9.40 19.11 -15.67
C GLU A 350 10.06 20.00 -16.71
N GLY A 351 9.28 20.69 -17.52
CA GLY A 351 9.81 21.58 -18.53
C GLY A 351 8.77 22.25 -19.43
N TRP A 352 9.23 23.14 -20.30
CA TRP A 352 8.38 23.80 -21.30
C TRP A 352 8.36 23.01 -22.59
N ILE A 353 7.16 22.78 -23.15
CA ILE A 353 6.98 22.13 -24.44
C ILE A 353 7.65 22.95 -25.54
N LYS A 354 8.69 22.39 -26.15
CA LYS A 354 9.34 22.93 -27.34
C LYS A 354 8.61 22.52 -28.62
N GLU A 355 8.30 21.24 -28.73
CA GLU A 355 7.77 20.62 -29.95
C GLU A 355 6.83 19.47 -29.59
N LEU A 356 5.80 19.29 -30.41
CA LEU A 356 4.84 18.19 -30.33
C LEU A 356 4.82 17.49 -31.70
N ASP A 357 5.06 16.18 -31.71
CA ASP A 357 4.83 15.33 -32.87
C ASP A 357 3.53 14.56 -32.68
N THR A 358 2.50 14.96 -33.41
CA THR A 358 1.19 14.28 -33.42
C THR A 358 1.04 13.35 -34.64
N SER A 359 2.12 13.13 -35.40
CA SER A 359 2.11 12.39 -36.66
C SER A 359 2.78 11.01 -36.54
N GLY A 360 1.97 9.97 -36.36
CA GLY A 360 2.46 8.60 -36.17
C GLY A 360 2.52 8.24 -34.69
N ALA A 361 3.68 7.81 -34.19
CA ALA A 361 3.88 7.66 -32.75
C ALA A 361 4.02 9.05 -32.13
N TYR A 362 3.25 9.34 -31.08
CA TYR A 362 3.28 10.66 -30.45
C TYR A 362 4.66 10.95 -29.84
N GLY A 363 5.07 12.20 -29.92
CA GLY A 363 6.35 12.68 -29.40
C GLY A 363 6.21 14.04 -28.74
N ILE A 364 6.98 14.27 -27.68
CA ILE A 364 7.03 15.54 -26.96
C ILE A 364 8.48 15.92 -26.68
N THR A 365 8.83 17.16 -27.00
CA THR A 365 10.13 17.74 -26.68
C THR A 365 9.95 18.83 -25.64
N ILE A 366 10.74 18.82 -24.56
CA ILE A 366 10.71 19.84 -23.52
C ILE A 366 12.09 20.42 -23.23
N TYR A 367 12.12 21.64 -22.70
CA TYR A 367 13.30 22.22 -22.05
C TYR A 367 13.13 22.13 -20.53
N ASP A 368 14.13 21.64 -19.81
CA ASP A 368 14.11 21.70 -18.35
C ASP A 368 14.50 23.09 -17.81
N ASP A 369 14.48 23.24 -16.49
CA ASP A 369 14.88 24.47 -15.79
C ASP A 369 16.38 24.82 -15.97
N ASP A 370 17.20 23.88 -16.44
CA ASP A 370 18.63 24.08 -16.74
C ASP A 370 18.86 24.55 -18.19
N GLY A 371 17.79 24.60 -19.00
CA GLY A 371 17.82 24.91 -20.42
C GLY A 371 18.30 23.75 -21.29
N ASP A 372 18.37 22.54 -20.73
CA ASP A 372 18.66 21.30 -21.47
C ASP A 372 17.40 20.83 -22.21
N VAL A 373 17.60 20.32 -23.43
CA VAL A 373 16.52 19.83 -24.30
C VAL A 373 16.37 18.33 -24.16
N TYR A 374 15.14 17.86 -24.01
CA TYR A 374 14.80 16.44 -23.92
C TYR A 374 13.64 16.08 -24.83
N ASP A 375 13.76 14.94 -25.50
CA ASP A 375 12.76 14.41 -26.42
C ASP A 375 12.27 13.05 -25.95
N TYR A 376 10.95 12.86 -25.94
CA TYR A 376 10.32 11.63 -25.51
C TYR A 376 9.34 11.10 -26.54
N VAL A 377 9.31 9.77 -26.67
CA VAL A 377 8.16 9.10 -27.30
C VAL A 377 7.05 9.02 -26.26
N VAL A 378 5.87 9.36 -26.70
CA VAL A 378 4.66 9.36 -25.90
C VAL A 378 3.93 8.06 -26.18
N ASP A 379 3.45 7.42 -25.12
CA ASP A 379 2.67 6.21 -25.23
C ASP A 379 1.33 6.50 -25.93
N SER A 380 0.82 5.51 -26.67
CA SER A 380 -0.45 5.67 -27.38
C SER A 380 -1.65 5.81 -26.44
N GLU A 381 -1.50 5.37 -25.19
CA GLU A 381 -2.51 5.48 -24.13
C GLU A 381 -2.09 6.52 -23.07
N VAL A 382 -1.34 7.56 -23.47
CA VAL A 382 -0.94 8.64 -22.56
C VAL A 382 -2.17 9.32 -21.96
N GLU A 383 -2.13 9.52 -20.64
CA GLU A 383 -3.10 10.37 -19.92
C GLU A 383 -2.58 11.81 -19.89
N VAL A 384 -3.34 12.77 -20.40
CA VAL A 384 -2.96 14.19 -20.39
C VAL A 384 -3.96 14.98 -19.57
N TRP A 385 -3.47 15.78 -18.62
CA TRP A 385 -4.29 16.56 -17.72
C TRP A 385 -3.92 18.04 -17.77
N GLU A 386 -4.94 18.89 -17.84
CA GLU A 386 -4.83 20.35 -17.77
C GLU A 386 -5.91 20.88 -16.82
N ASP A 387 -5.52 21.70 -15.85
CA ASP A 387 -6.44 22.32 -14.87
C ASP A 387 -7.40 21.32 -14.19
N GLY A 388 -6.91 20.11 -13.88
CA GLY A 388 -7.67 19.04 -13.23
C GLY A 388 -8.70 18.34 -14.13
N SER A 389 -8.64 18.55 -15.45
CA SER A 389 -9.45 17.84 -16.45
C SER A 389 -8.55 17.07 -17.41
N GLU A 390 -9.00 15.88 -17.81
CA GLU A 390 -8.32 15.10 -18.86
C GLU A 390 -8.57 15.75 -20.23
N ILE A 391 -7.52 15.91 -21.02
CA ILE A 391 -7.52 16.48 -22.38
C ILE A 391 -6.85 15.50 -23.36
N ASP A 392 -7.08 15.67 -24.66
CA ASP A 392 -6.35 14.90 -25.66
C ASP A 392 -4.91 15.43 -25.84
N PHE A 393 -3.96 14.55 -26.21
CA PHE A 393 -2.54 14.95 -26.40
C PHE A 393 -2.36 16.04 -27.47
N ASP A 394 -3.20 16.07 -28.50
CA ASP A 394 -3.16 17.07 -29.56
C ASP A 394 -3.75 18.43 -29.15
N GLU A 395 -4.31 18.55 -27.94
CA GLU A 395 -4.73 19.82 -27.35
C GLU A 395 -3.57 20.59 -26.70
N LEU A 396 -2.46 19.91 -26.38
CA LEU A 396 -1.23 20.53 -25.87
C LEU A 396 -0.64 21.53 -26.86
N ARG A 397 0.06 22.54 -26.33
CA ARG A 397 0.70 23.59 -27.13
C ARG A 397 2.15 23.82 -26.74
N THR A 398 2.95 24.18 -27.74
CA THR A 398 4.32 24.66 -27.50
C THR A 398 4.31 25.87 -26.58
N GLY A 399 5.23 25.90 -25.62
CA GLY A 399 5.37 26.90 -24.57
C GLY A 399 4.61 26.55 -23.29
N GLU A 400 3.71 25.58 -23.28
CA GLU A 400 3.07 25.11 -22.04
C GLU A 400 4.11 24.45 -21.14
N ARG A 401 4.00 24.68 -19.82
CA ARG A 401 4.89 24.06 -18.84
C ARG A 401 4.25 22.77 -18.36
N VAL A 402 4.96 21.66 -18.46
CA VAL A 402 4.43 20.31 -18.19
C VAL A 402 5.34 19.51 -17.28
N ILE A 403 4.74 18.50 -16.64
CA ILE A 403 5.43 17.42 -15.95
C ILE A 403 5.16 16.12 -16.70
N LEU A 404 6.23 15.38 -17.00
CA LEU A 404 6.16 14.08 -17.68
C LEU A 404 6.45 12.93 -16.72
N GLU A 405 5.70 11.84 -16.85
CA GLU A 405 6.06 10.55 -16.24
C GLU A 405 6.37 9.51 -17.30
N LEU A 406 7.52 8.87 -17.13
CA LEU A 406 8.01 7.84 -18.03
C LEU A 406 7.74 6.45 -17.46
N ASN A 407 7.40 5.50 -18.32
CA ASN A 407 7.36 4.09 -17.97
C ASN A 407 8.77 3.46 -18.03
N SER A 408 8.88 2.16 -17.70
CA SER A 408 10.14 1.41 -17.74
C SER A 408 10.81 1.30 -19.12
N GLN A 409 10.13 1.72 -20.19
CA GLN A 409 10.63 1.75 -21.57
C GLN A 409 10.97 3.17 -22.04
N ASP A 410 11.03 4.14 -21.12
CA ASP A 410 11.25 5.57 -21.38
C ASP A 410 10.16 6.22 -22.25
N ARG A 411 8.93 5.72 -22.21
CA ARG A 411 7.78 6.34 -22.90
C ARG A 411 6.96 7.17 -21.93
N VAL A 412 6.54 8.36 -22.36
CA VAL A 412 5.67 9.23 -21.58
C VAL A 412 4.28 8.59 -21.50
N VAL A 413 3.88 8.22 -20.29
CA VAL A 413 2.56 7.62 -20.00
C VAL A 413 1.63 8.60 -19.30
N TYR A 414 2.15 9.75 -18.88
CA TYR A 414 1.36 10.79 -18.25
C TYR A 414 1.98 12.17 -18.46
N ILE A 415 1.12 13.15 -18.69
CA ILE A 415 1.48 14.56 -18.84
C ILE A 415 0.52 15.40 -17.99
N ASN A 416 1.05 16.31 -17.16
CA ASN A 416 0.25 17.31 -16.47
C ASN A 416 0.72 18.72 -16.83
N VAL A 417 -0.20 19.55 -17.29
CA VAL A 417 0.03 20.96 -17.59
C VAL A 417 -0.01 21.77 -16.30
N LEU A 418 1.07 22.50 -16.02
CA LEU A 418 1.23 23.35 -14.84
C LEU A 418 0.76 24.79 -15.07
N ASP A 419 0.99 25.33 -16.27
CA ASP A 419 0.52 26.66 -16.68
C ASP A 419 0.01 26.63 -18.12
N SER A 420 -1.32 26.76 -18.25
CA SER A 420 -2.06 26.86 -19.52
C SER A 420 -2.15 28.31 -20.04
N GLY A 421 -1.75 29.30 -19.23
CA GLY A 421 -2.27 30.67 -19.32
C GLY A 421 -1.31 31.75 -19.81
N SER A 422 0.00 31.51 -19.87
CA SER A 422 0.96 32.55 -20.27
C SER A 422 1.90 32.17 -21.41
N GLY A 423 2.11 30.87 -21.63
CA GLY A 423 2.96 30.27 -22.67
C GLY A 423 4.39 30.79 -22.60
N GLY A 424 5.34 29.92 -22.27
CA GLY A 424 6.76 30.21 -22.37
C GLY A 424 7.06 30.84 -23.73
N ILE A 425 7.67 32.03 -23.71
CA ILE A 425 8.00 32.77 -24.92
C ILE A 425 9.46 32.52 -25.25
N GLU A 426 9.69 31.76 -26.32
CA GLU A 426 11.03 31.48 -26.81
C GLU A 426 11.52 32.56 -27.78
N GLY A 427 12.79 32.95 -27.65
CA GLY A 427 13.43 33.79 -28.67
C GLY A 427 14.87 34.13 -28.37
N VAL A 428 15.51 34.80 -29.33
CA VAL A 428 16.90 35.28 -29.22
C VAL A 428 16.92 36.72 -28.74
N ILE A 429 17.66 37.00 -27.67
CA ILE A 429 17.81 38.34 -27.09
C ILE A 429 18.40 39.30 -28.13
N ARG A 430 17.69 40.41 -28.35
CA ARG A 430 18.07 41.52 -29.23
C ARG A 430 18.53 42.74 -28.47
N ASP A 431 17.91 42.99 -27.31
CA ASP A 431 18.19 44.16 -26.48
C ASP A 431 17.80 43.88 -25.01
N LEU A 432 18.50 44.52 -24.08
CA LEU A 432 18.27 44.44 -22.64
C LEU A 432 18.31 45.86 -22.06
N ASP A 433 17.22 46.30 -21.43
CA ASP A 433 17.19 47.54 -20.65
C ASP A 433 17.20 47.18 -19.17
N THR A 434 18.34 47.46 -18.51
CA THR A 434 18.55 47.25 -17.08
C THR A 434 18.45 48.56 -16.30
N SER A 435 18.00 49.65 -16.94
CA SER A 435 17.91 50.98 -16.35
C SER A 435 16.45 51.38 -16.09
N GLY A 436 16.10 51.59 -14.81
CA GLY A 436 14.71 51.92 -14.46
C GLY A 436 13.79 50.69 -14.48
N ASP A 437 12.72 50.72 -15.28
CA ASP A 437 11.83 49.56 -15.48
C ASP A 437 12.52 48.56 -16.42
N TYR A 438 12.83 47.37 -15.93
CA TYR A 438 13.54 46.37 -16.72
C TYR A 438 12.74 45.93 -17.94
N SER A 439 13.42 45.75 -19.07
CA SER A 439 12.80 45.17 -20.26
C SER A 439 13.77 44.28 -21.05
N ILE A 440 13.21 43.28 -21.72
CA ILE A 440 13.94 42.38 -22.61
C ILE A 440 13.27 42.38 -23.98
N THR A 441 14.06 42.53 -25.03
CA THR A 441 13.57 42.39 -26.40
C THR A 441 14.10 41.10 -26.98
N ILE A 442 13.21 40.22 -27.44
CA ILE A 442 13.57 38.95 -28.08
C ILE A 442 13.04 38.90 -29.51
N ARG A 443 13.71 38.13 -30.35
CA ARG A 443 13.25 37.75 -31.69
C ARG A 443 12.88 36.27 -31.71
N ASP A 444 11.63 35.97 -32.03
CA ASP A 444 11.13 34.60 -32.15
C ASP A 444 11.58 33.93 -33.46
N ASP A 445 11.19 32.67 -33.65
CA ASP A 445 11.54 31.87 -34.84
C ASP A 445 10.81 32.28 -36.11
N ASP A 446 9.70 33.00 -35.98
CA ASP A 446 8.99 33.66 -37.10
C ASP A 446 9.63 35.01 -37.48
N ASP A 447 10.83 35.29 -36.95
CA ASP A 447 11.61 36.50 -37.15
C ASP A 447 10.92 37.78 -36.63
N GLN A 448 9.89 37.64 -35.77
CA GLN A 448 9.20 38.76 -35.15
C GLN A 448 9.95 39.20 -33.89
N THR A 449 10.15 40.51 -33.75
CA THR A 449 10.82 41.09 -32.59
C THR A 449 9.82 41.74 -31.66
N ARG A 450 9.85 41.39 -30.37
CA ARG A 450 8.91 41.87 -29.35
C ARG A 450 9.65 42.25 -28.07
N GLN A 451 9.21 43.33 -27.44
CA GLN A 451 9.74 43.81 -26.16
C GLN A 451 8.78 43.43 -25.03
N TYR A 452 9.34 42.96 -23.92
CA TYR A 452 8.62 42.50 -22.74
C TYR A 452 9.09 43.29 -21.52
N ALA A 453 8.12 43.74 -20.71
CA ALA A 453 8.42 44.34 -19.42
C ALA A 453 8.81 43.23 -18.43
N VAL A 454 9.92 43.42 -17.73
CA VAL A 454 10.49 42.46 -16.80
C VAL A 454 10.21 42.93 -15.37
N ASN A 455 9.95 41.98 -14.49
CA ASN A 455 9.76 42.25 -13.07
C ASN A 455 11.11 42.52 -12.41
N SER A 456 11.15 43.41 -11.41
CA SER A 456 12.40 43.77 -10.74
C SER A 456 13.00 42.61 -9.92
N ASN A 457 12.20 41.59 -9.61
CA ASN A 457 12.61 40.36 -8.93
C ASN A 457 12.51 39.13 -9.84
N VAL A 458 12.76 39.31 -11.15
CA VAL A 458 12.81 38.20 -12.11
C VAL A 458 13.86 37.18 -11.66
N GLU A 459 13.48 35.90 -11.64
CA GLU A 459 14.43 34.80 -11.51
C GLU A 459 15.03 34.51 -12.89
N VAL A 460 16.37 34.47 -12.98
CA VAL A 460 17.06 34.18 -14.23
C VAL A 460 17.99 32.99 -14.01
N ARG A 461 17.84 31.95 -14.83
CA ARG A 461 18.70 30.76 -14.78
C ARG A 461 19.54 30.58 -16.02
N ARG A 462 20.78 30.14 -15.82
CA ARG A 462 21.71 29.71 -16.86
C ARG A 462 22.48 28.50 -16.35
N ASP A 463 22.49 27.42 -17.11
CA ASP A 463 23.20 26.18 -16.77
C ASP A 463 22.88 25.69 -15.34
N GLY A 464 21.60 25.75 -14.95
CA GLY A 464 21.09 25.36 -13.64
C GLY A 464 21.49 26.26 -12.46
N SER A 465 22.13 27.40 -12.71
CA SER A 465 22.47 28.39 -11.69
C SER A 465 21.65 29.67 -11.85
N GLU A 466 21.21 30.25 -10.73
CA GLU A 466 20.60 31.58 -10.71
C GLU A 466 21.66 32.65 -11.02
N ILE A 467 21.34 33.58 -11.91
CA ILE A 467 22.18 34.71 -12.32
C ILE A 467 21.39 36.02 -12.23
N ASP A 468 22.08 37.15 -12.17
CA ASP A 468 21.42 38.45 -12.24
C ASP A 468 20.92 38.74 -13.68
N PHE A 469 19.82 39.48 -13.82
CA PHE A 469 19.22 39.82 -15.13
C PHE A 469 20.18 40.57 -16.07
N ASP A 470 21.07 41.39 -15.52
CA ASP A 470 22.07 42.14 -16.28
C ASP A 470 23.26 41.28 -16.75
N GLU A 471 23.34 40.02 -16.32
CA GLU A 471 24.29 39.04 -16.85
C GLU A 471 23.84 38.38 -18.15
N LEU A 472 22.58 38.56 -18.56
CA LEU A 472 22.09 38.11 -19.87
C LEU A 472 22.81 38.85 -21.01
N ARG A 473 22.98 38.19 -22.16
CA ARG A 473 23.66 38.78 -23.33
C ARG A 473 22.80 38.75 -24.57
N THR A 474 22.89 39.80 -25.37
CA THR A 474 22.32 39.79 -26.73
C THR A 474 22.90 38.63 -27.53
N GLY A 475 22.04 37.96 -28.32
CA GLY A 475 22.36 36.74 -29.05
C GLY A 475 22.14 35.44 -28.27
N GLU A 476 21.98 35.49 -26.94
CA GLU A 476 21.53 34.32 -26.17
C GLU A 476 20.08 33.99 -26.53
N ARG A 477 19.72 32.71 -26.46
CA ARG A 477 18.34 32.25 -26.66
C ARG A 477 17.75 31.95 -25.30
N VAL A 478 16.52 32.39 -25.09
CA VAL A 478 15.87 32.35 -23.78
C VAL A 478 14.42 31.90 -23.93
N MET A 479 13.90 31.29 -22.86
CA MET A 479 12.48 31.11 -22.61
C MET A 479 12.05 32.11 -21.54
N LEU A 480 10.94 32.82 -21.76
CA LEU A 480 10.39 33.80 -20.82
C LEU A 480 9.02 33.32 -20.30
N GLU A 481 8.82 33.35 -18.99
CA GLU A 481 7.51 33.17 -18.37
C GLU A 481 7.02 34.51 -17.81
N LYS A 482 5.70 34.76 -17.88
CA LYS A 482 5.10 35.98 -17.32
C LYS A 482 4.08 35.61 -16.24
N ASN A 483 4.11 36.31 -15.13
CA ASN A 483 2.97 36.31 -14.20
C ASN A 483 1.65 36.78 -14.83
N SER A 484 0.59 36.59 -14.05
CA SER A 484 -0.77 37.11 -14.25
C SER A 484 -0.88 38.62 -14.53
N ARG A 485 0.15 39.44 -14.30
CA ARG A 485 0.17 40.88 -14.64
C ARG A 485 0.83 41.15 -15.99
N GLY A 486 1.27 40.12 -16.71
CA GLY A 486 1.93 40.21 -18.01
C GLY A 486 3.37 40.69 -17.96
N ARG A 487 4.01 40.67 -16.78
CA ARG A 487 5.45 40.98 -16.64
C ARG A 487 6.26 39.69 -16.55
N VAL A 488 7.39 39.65 -17.23
CA VAL A 488 8.33 38.53 -17.17
C VAL A 488 8.91 38.42 -15.77
N ASP A 489 8.76 37.28 -15.12
CA ASP A 489 9.29 37.01 -13.78
C ASP A 489 10.09 35.72 -13.68
N TYR A 490 10.17 34.94 -14.76
CA TYR A 490 11.12 33.85 -14.90
C TYR A 490 11.76 33.84 -16.29
N ILE A 491 13.07 33.64 -16.34
CA ILE A 491 13.85 33.55 -17.59
C ILE A 491 14.82 32.38 -17.45
N VAL A 492 14.84 31.48 -18.44
CA VAL A 492 15.89 30.47 -18.56
C VAL A 492 16.66 30.66 -19.86
N VAL A 493 17.99 30.66 -19.78
CA VAL A 493 18.87 30.63 -20.95
C VAL A 493 18.86 29.23 -21.53
N ILE A 494 18.33 29.11 -22.75
CA ILE A 494 18.33 27.86 -23.50
C ILE A 494 19.73 27.66 -24.05
N LYS A 495 20.31 26.47 -23.83
CA LYS A 495 21.61 26.12 -24.40
C LYS A 495 21.50 26.10 -25.93
N ASN A 496 21.94 27.17 -26.56
CA ASN A 496 22.21 27.25 -28.00
C ASN A 496 23.49 26.47 -28.31
N THR A 497 23.45 25.17 -28.12
CA THR A 497 24.56 24.34 -28.54
C THR A 497 24.21 23.76 -29.89
N SER A 498 25.02 24.10 -30.90
CA SER A 498 25.38 23.03 -31.81
C SER A 498 26.19 22.03 -30.98
N SER A 499 25.49 21.10 -30.32
CA SER A 499 26.14 20.12 -29.48
C SER A 499 26.58 18.96 -30.34
N ASN A 500 27.79 18.47 -30.09
CA ASN A 500 28.18 17.15 -30.56
C ASN A 500 27.75 16.17 -29.48
N VAL A 501 26.84 15.26 -29.84
CA VAL A 501 26.34 14.20 -28.96
C VAL A 501 26.94 12.89 -29.41
N THR A 502 27.75 12.30 -28.54
CA THR A 502 28.32 10.97 -28.75
C THR A 502 27.49 9.92 -28.00
N GLY A 503 27.19 8.81 -28.66
CA GLY A 503 26.50 7.70 -28.04
C GLY A 503 26.16 6.59 -29.03
N LYS A 504 25.36 5.63 -28.58
CA LYS A 504 24.92 4.49 -29.39
C LYS A 504 23.58 4.77 -30.04
N ILE A 505 23.40 4.40 -31.30
CA ILE A 505 22.07 4.41 -31.93
C ILE A 505 21.19 3.40 -31.21
N ALA A 506 20.22 3.87 -30.43
CA ALA A 506 19.26 3.05 -29.72
C ALA A 506 18.00 2.79 -30.55
N ASP A 507 17.63 3.73 -31.42
CA ASP A 507 16.49 3.60 -32.32
C ASP A 507 16.68 4.46 -33.58
N LEU A 508 16.03 4.07 -34.68
CA LEU A 508 16.10 4.74 -35.96
C LEU A 508 14.80 4.58 -36.75
N VAL A 509 14.19 5.69 -37.11
CA VAL A 509 13.06 5.78 -38.04
C VAL A 509 13.53 6.48 -39.30
N THR A 510 13.29 5.88 -40.47
CA THR A 510 13.76 6.41 -41.76
C THR A 510 12.64 6.82 -42.71
N GLY A 511 11.38 6.77 -42.25
CA GLY A 511 10.17 7.07 -43.03
C GLY A 511 9.90 8.57 -43.25
N ASN A 512 8.62 8.97 -43.27
CA ASN A 512 8.20 10.35 -43.57
C ASN A 512 8.78 11.40 -42.60
N ASN A 513 8.93 11.02 -41.34
CA ASN A 513 9.52 11.85 -40.29
C ASN A 513 10.73 11.09 -39.72
N PRO A 514 11.89 11.14 -40.40
CA PRO A 514 13.01 10.33 -39.99
C PRO A 514 13.60 10.91 -38.69
N VAL A 515 13.81 10.05 -37.71
CA VAL A 515 14.35 10.40 -36.39
C VAL A 515 15.40 9.38 -35.97
N ILE A 516 16.41 9.83 -35.24
CA ILE A 516 17.46 8.97 -34.67
C ILE A 516 17.50 9.17 -33.16
N ARG A 517 17.60 8.09 -32.40
CA ARG A 517 17.75 8.14 -30.94
C ARG A 517 19.12 7.63 -30.52
N ILE A 518 19.82 8.43 -29.71
CA ILE A 518 21.18 8.20 -29.25
C ILE A 518 21.19 7.96 -27.74
N GLU A 519 21.64 6.79 -27.30
CA GLU A 519 21.92 6.48 -25.90
C GLU A 519 23.33 6.98 -25.52
N LYS A 520 23.39 7.95 -24.61
CA LYS A 520 24.63 8.54 -24.09
C LYS A 520 25.28 7.61 -23.06
N SER A 521 26.53 7.89 -22.69
CA SER A 521 27.29 7.09 -21.72
C SER A 521 26.68 7.03 -20.30
N ASN A 522 25.79 7.97 -19.95
CA ASN A 522 25.06 7.97 -18.68
C ASN A 522 23.74 7.17 -18.72
N GLY A 523 23.45 6.49 -19.83
CA GLY A 523 22.20 5.74 -20.04
C GLY A 523 21.02 6.61 -20.50
N ARG A 524 21.13 7.95 -20.47
CA ARG A 524 20.09 8.83 -20.99
C ARG A 524 20.05 8.76 -22.52
N LYS A 525 18.85 8.82 -23.09
CA LYS A 525 18.63 8.83 -24.55
C LYS A 525 18.29 10.24 -25.02
N ALA A 526 18.75 10.62 -26.20
CA ALA A 526 18.40 11.87 -26.87
C ALA A 526 17.92 11.57 -28.29
N GLN A 527 16.90 12.28 -28.78
CA GLN A 527 16.36 12.08 -30.13
C GLN A 527 16.71 13.28 -31.02
N TYR A 528 16.95 13.03 -32.30
CA TYR A 528 17.19 14.09 -33.27
C TYR A 528 16.36 13.85 -34.52
N THR A 529 15.70 14.91 -34.98
CA THR A 529 15.04 14.89 -36.28
C THR A 529 16.09 14.90 -37.38
N ILE A 530 16.02 13.89 -38.24
CA ILE A 530 16.81 13.82 -39.46
C ILE A 530 16.06 14.63 -40.52
N THR A 531 16.78 15.46 -41.25
CA THR A 531 16.24 16.25 -42.33
C THR A 531 16.91 15.86 -43.64
N ASN A 532 16.35 16.30 -44.76
CA ASN A 532 17.00 16.12 -46.08
C ASN A 532 18.38 16.81 -46.17
N SER A 533 18.69 17.70 -45.23
CA SER A 533 19.99 18.38 -45.12
C SER A 533 20.99 17.70 -44.18
N THR A 534 20.57 16.66 -43.45
CA THR A 534 21.43 15.94 -42.50
C THR A 534 22.48 15.13 -43.26
N ALA A 535 23.75 15.46 -43.05
CA ALA A 535 24.86 14.75 -43.68
C ALA A 535 25.25 13.53 -42.83
N CYS A 536 25.25 12.34 -43.42
CA CYS A 536 25.67 11.11 -42.73
C CYS A 536 26.99 10.61 -43.29
N TYR A 537 27.90 10.21 -42.41
CA TYR A 537 29.20 9.67 -42.78
C TYR A 537 29.54 8.40 -41.99
N SER A 538 30.28 7.50 -42.61
CA SER A 538 30.97 6.39 -41.95
C SER A 538 32.38 6.29 -42.51
N ASP A 539 33.40 6.20 -41.64
CA ASP A 539 34.82 6.24 -42.02
C ASP A 539 35.19 7.44 -42.93
N GLY A 540 34.46 8.56 -42.80
CA GLY A 540 34.64 9.76 -43.63
C GLY A 540 34.03 9.69 -45.04
N GLU A 541 33.39 8.59 -45.42
CA GLU A 541 32.61 8.45 -46.65
C GLU A 541 31.14 8.79 -46.38
N SER A 542 30.49 9.50 -47.32
CA SER A 542 29.06 9.83 -47.18
C SER A 542 28.20 8.58 -47.37
N ILE A 543 27.25 8.38 -46.46
CA ILE A 543 26.30 7.26 -46.46
C ILE A 543 24.86 7.77 -46.44
N HIS A 544 23.90 6.90 -46.73
CA HIS A 544 22.48 7.21 -46.56
C HIS A 544 22.02 6.86 -45.14
N ILE A 545 20.92 7.51 -44.69
CA ILE A 545 20.34 7.25 -43.37
C ILE A 545 19.90 5.78 -43.18
N TYR A 546 19.56 5.09 -44.28
CA TYR A 546 19.18 3.68 -44.27
C TYR A 546 20.38 2.74 -44.07
N ASP A 547 21.60 3.25 -44.20
CA ASP A 547 22.84 2.51 -43.96
C ASP A 547 23.27 2.58 -42.48
N LEU A 548 22.61 3.41 -41.66
CA LEU A 548 22.86 3.49 -40.23
C LEU A 548 22.32 2.25 -39.50
N VAL A 549 23.20 1.61 -38.72
CA VAL A 549 22.90 0.38 -37.98
C VAL A 549 22.56 0.73 -36.53
N ILE A 550 21.40 0.28 -36.04
CA ILE A 550 21.06 0.38 -34.62
C ILE A 550 22.07 -0.44 -33.82
N GLY A 551 22.67 0.16 -32.79
CA GLY A 551 23.79 -0.36 -32.01
C GLY A 551 25.14 0.30 -32.32
N SER A 552 25.28 0.98 -33.47
CA SER A 552 26.49 1.73 -33.82
C SER A 552 26.76 2.90 -32.87
N GLU A 553 28.01 3.17 -32.58
CA GLU A 553 28.42 4.42 -31.94
C GLU A 553 28.52 5.53 -33.00
N VAL A 554 27.98 6.70 -32.67
CA VAL A 554 27.95 7.88 -33.53
C VAL A 554 28.29 9.14 -32.76
N GLU A 555 28.77 10.15 -33.48
CA GLU A 555 28.79 11.55 -33.07
C GLU A 555 27.75 12.31 -33.91
N VAL A 556 26.73 12.86 -33.25
CA VAL A 556 25.69 13.67 -33.87
C VAL A 556 25.99 15.14 -33.60
N ARG A 557 26.25 15.92 -34.64
CA ARG A 557 26.21 17.38 -34.53
C ARG A 557 24.77 17.80 -34.73
N GLU A 558 24.13 18.32 -33.69
CA GLU A 558 22.75 18.82 -33.76
C GLU A 558 22.70 20.34 -33.76
N GLU A 559 21.56 20.90 -34.16
CA GLU A 559 21.19 22.28 -33.87
C GLU A 559 19.67 22.33 -33.70
N SER A 560 19.22 22.82 -32.55
CA SER A 560 17.79 22.97 -32.23
C SER A 560 17.01 21.65 -32.38
N GLY A 561 17.58 20.51 -31.94
CA GLY A 561 16.92 19.20 -32.01
C GLY A 561 16.95 18.53 -33.39
N LYS A 562 17.61 19.16 -34.37
CA LYS A 562 17.77 18.63 -35.73
C LYS A 562 19.21 18.19 -35.94
N ALA A 563 19.41 16.96 -36.41
CA ALA A 563 20.75 16.49 -36.76
C ALA A 563 21.27 17.26 -37.98
N LYS A 564 22.42 17.93 -37.84
CA LYS A 564 23.16 18.54 -38.96
C LYS A 564 24.10 17.53 -39.60
N SER A 565 24.84 16.79 -38.78
CA SER A 565 25.62 15.64 -39.23
C SER A 565 25.53 14.47 -38.26
N ILE A 566 25.65 13.26 -38.81
CA ILE A 566 25.76 12.01 -38.07
C ILE A 566 27.00 11.30 -38.58
N ASP A 567 28.01 11.19 -37.73
CA ASP A 567 29.29 10.56 -38.05
C ASP A 567 29.37 9.23 -37.29
N VAL A 568 29.41 8.10 -38.00
CA VAL A 568 29.59 6.77 -37.39
C VAL A 568 31.02 6.61 -36.90
N THR A 569 31.19 6.38 -35.60
CA THR A 569 32.49 6.24 -34.93
C THR A 569 32.87 4.78 -34.68
N ASP A 570 31.89 3.88 -34.50
CA ASP A 570 32.11 2.42 -34.47
C ASP A 570 30.83 1.67 -34.86
N ASP A 571 30.87 0.92 -35.96
CA ASP A 571 29.85 -0.05 -36.38
C ASP A 571 30.41 -1.49 -36.49
N GLN A 572 31.67 -1.69 -36.11
CA GLN A 572 32.40 -2.94 -36.29
C GLN A 572 32.48 -3.78 -35.01
N ASN A 573 32.43 -3.14 -33.83
CA ASN A 573 32.56 -3.81 -32.52
C ASN A 573 31.35 -3.59 -31.61
N ILE A 574 30.16 -3.79 -32.18
CA ILE A 574 28.89 -3.45 -31.55
C ILE A 574 28.06 -4.68 -31.18
N THR A 575 27.01 -4.46 -30.38
CA THR A 575 25.95 -5.45 -30.16
C THR A 575 24.68 -4.92 -30.82
N LEU A 576 24.00 -5.77 -31.57
CA LEU A 576 22.80 -5.38 -32.32
C LEU A 576 21.77 -6.51 -32.29
N GLU A 577 20.51 -6.15 -32.52
CA GLU A 577 19.36 -7.04 -32.47
C GLU A 577 18.56 -6.95 -33.77
N GLY A 578 17.87 -8.03 -34.13
CA GLY A 578 16.96 -8.07 -35.27
C GLY A 578 16.48 -9.47 -35.64
N GLU A 579 15.57 -9.51 -36.61
CA GLU A 579 14.99 -10.75 -37.16
C GLU A 579 15.86 -11.27 -38.31
N VAL A 580 16.18 -12.57 -38.33
CA VAL A 580 16.90 -13.20 -39.43
C VAL A 580 16.02 -13.27 -40.69
N THR A 581 16.47 -12.68 -41.80
CA THR A 581 15.72 -12.70 -43.08
C THR A 581 16.37 -13.51 -44.19
N ASP A 582 17.66 -13.87 -44.06
CA ASP A 582 18.35 -14.81 -44.96
C ASP A 582 19.55 -15.44 -44.26
N VAL A 583 19.80 -16.73 -44.54
CA VAL A 583 20.94 -17.48 -44.00
C VAL A 583 21.68 -18.19 -45.13
N ASN A 584 22.87 -17.70 -45.46
CA ASN A 584 23.72 -18.30 -46.48
C ASN A 584 24.90 -19.04 -45.85
N THR A 585 24.68 -20.33 -45.55
CA THR A 585 25.69 -21.22 -44.98
C THR A 585 26.90 -21.46 -45.89
N SER A 586 26.76 -21.32 -47.22
CA SER A 586 27.87 -21.53 -48.17
C SER A 586 28.90 -20.39 -48.14
N SER A 587 28.45 -19.17 -47.83
CA SER A 587 29.30 -17.97 -47.74
C SER A 587 29.46 -17.45 -46.31
N ASN A 588 28.92 -18.18 -45.32
CA ASN A 588 28.88 -17.79 -43.91
C ASN A 588 28.32 -16.38 -43.70
N LYS A 589 27.22 -16.06 -44.40
CA LYS A 589 26.53 -14.77 -44.29
C LYS A 589 25.18 -14.93 -43.64
N ILE A 590 24.84 -14.00 -42.76
CA ILE A 590 23.52 -13.85 -42.18
C ILE A 590 22.97 -12.47 -42.55
N LYS A 591 21.72 -12.41 -42.97
CA LYS A 591 20.99 -11.17 -43.15
C LYS A 591 19.98 -11.03 -42.03
N ILE A 592 19.93 -9.84 -41.43
CA ILE A 592 18.96 -9.50 -40.41
C ILE A 592 18.21 -8.23 -40.80
N LYS A 593 17.00 -8.08 -40.25
CA LYS A 593 16.20 -6.88 -40.32
C LYS A 593 16.06 -6.29 -38.92
N GLN A 594 16.44 -5.03 -38.75
CA GLN A 594 16.28 -4.34 -37.47
C GLN A 594 14.87 -3.75 -37.35
N VAL A 595 14.51 -3.30 -36.14
CA VAL A 595 13.21 -2.66 -35.86
C VAL A 595 12.93 -1.41 -36.71
N SER A 596 13.99 -0.74 -37.20
CA SER A 596 13.90 0.35 -38.18
C SER A 596 13.33 -0.08 -39.54
N GLY A 597 13.29 -1.39 -39.81
CA GLY A 597 12.96 -1.98 -41.09
C GLY A 597 14.15 -2.15 -42.05
N ASN A 598 15.32 -1.60 -41.70
CA ASN A 598 16.54 -1.72 -42.51
C ASN A 598 17.13 -3.15 -42.41
N GLU A 599 17.68 -3.65 -43.52
CA GLU A 599 18.30 -4.97 -43.58
C GLU A 599 19.81 -4.89 -43.75
N PHE A 600 20.55 -5.67 -42.94
CA PHE A 600 22.01 -5.71 -42.95
C PHE A 600 22.52 -7.12 -43.10
N THR A 601 23.61 -7.30 -43.86
CA THR A 601 24.24 -8.60 -44.09
C THR A 601 25.62 -8.65 -43.46
N TYR A 602 25.85 -9.62 -42.58
CA TYR A 602 27.12 -9.79 -41.89
C TYR A 602 27.75 -11.14 -42.19
N TYR A 603 29.09 -11.16 -42.20
CA TYR A 603 29.84 -12.42 -42.24
C TYR A 603 30.01 -12.98 -40.82
N LEU A 604 29.91 -14.29 -40.67
CA LEU A 604 30.28 -14.98 -39.44
C LEU A 604 31.81 -15.16 -39.37
N LYS A 605 32.39 -14.96 -38.18
CA LYS A 605 33.75 -15.41 -37.90
C LYS A 605 33.79 -16.95 -37.93
N SER A 606 34.93 -17.50 -38.34
CA SER A 606 35.13 -18.96 -38.38
C SER A 606 35.01 -19.64 -37.01
N ASN A 607 35.20 -18.88 -35.94
CA ASN A 607 35.08 -19.30 -34.54
C ASN A 607 33.91 -18.63 -33.81
N ALA A 608 32.88 -18.20 -34.53
CA ALA A 608 31.71 -17.59 -33.91
C ALA A 608 31.04 -18.56 -32.93
N SER A 609 30.59 -18.04 -31.79
CA SER A 609 29.79 -18.78 -30.81
C SER A 609 28.30 -18.59 -31.12
N LEU A 610 27.59 -19.66 -31.46
CA LEU A 610 26.16 -19.62 -31.74
C LEU A 610 25.39 -20.40 -30.67
N LYS A 611 24.35 -19.78 -30.12
CA LYS A 611 23.50 -20.38 -29.07
C LYS A 611 22.02 -20.24 -29.39
N ASP A 612 21.24 -21.24 -29.00
CA ASP A 612 19.78 -21.15 -28.97
C ASP A 612 19.27 -20.44 -27.70
N ARG A 613 17.95 -20.44 -27.51
CA ARG A 613 17.26 -19.79 -26.39
C ARG A 613 17.57 -20.43 -25.03
N ASP A 614 17.87 -21.73 -25.02
CA ASP A 614 18.21 -22.48 -23.81
C ASP A 614 19.70 -22.32 -23.45
N GLY A 615 20.47 -21.64 -24.31
CA GLY A 615 21.90 -21.39 -24.16
C GLY A 615 22.78 -22.51 -24.71
N ASP A 616 22.18 -23.49 -25.39
CA ASP A 616 22.87 -24.63 -25.99
C ASP A 616 23.56 -24.22 -27.29
N SER A 617 24.74 -24.79 -27.53
CA SER A 617 25.53 -24.46 -28.72
C SER A 617 24.93 -25.09 -29.97
N ILE A 618 24.73 -24.27 -31.00
CA ILE A 618 24.16 -24.68 -32.30
C ILE A 618 25.14 -24.47 -33.45
N ASN A 619 24.89 -25.11 -34.59
CA ASN A 619 25.64 -24.84 -35.83
C ASN A 619 24.95 -23.74 -36.63
N PHE A 620 25.70 -23.07 -37.51
CA PHE A 620 25.14 -22.02 -38.35
C PHE A 620 24.02 -22.49 -39.28
N LYS A 621 24.07 -23.76 -39.72
CA LYS A 621 22.99 -24.40 -40.51
C LYS A 621 21.67 -24.57 -39.75
N ASP A 622 21.70 -24.44 -38.42
CA ASP A 622 20.53 -24.61 -37.56
C ASP A 622 19.82 -23.25 -37.35
N VAL A 623 20.45 -22.13 -37.71
CA VAL A 623 19.85 -20.79 -37.72
C VAL A 623 18.85 -20.70 -38.86
N CYS A 624 17.62 -20.27 -38.55
CA CYS A 624 16.53 -20.18 -39.51
C CYS A 624 16.04 -18.73 -39.66
N GLU A 625 15.43 -18.44 -40.81
CA GLU A 625 14.67 -17.21 -41.01
C GLU A 625 13.54 -17.06 -39.97
N GLY A 626 13.21 -15.82 -39.62
CA GLY A 626 12.22 -15.48 -38.60
C GLY A 626 12.71 -15.61 -37.15
N TRP A 627 13.99 -15.90 -36.93
CA TRP A 627 14.56 -15.88 -35.59
C TRP A 627 14.88 -14.45 -35.15
N GLU A 628 14.39 -14.08 -33.97
CA GLU A 628 14.93 -12.94 -33.23
C GLU A 628 16.30 -13.30 -32.68
N VAL A 629 17.30 -12.50 -33.01
CA VAL A 629 18.69 -12.76 -32.62
C VAL A 629 19.37 -11.51 -32.08
N LYS A 630 20.24 -11.74 -31.10
CA LYS A 630 21.23 -10.78 -30.62
C LYS A 630 22.59 -11.16 -31.20
N LEU A 631 23.17 -10.26 -32.00
CA LEU A 631 24.49 -10.43 -32.59
C LEU A 631 25.51 -9.56 -31.86
N LYS A 632 26.72 -10.10 -31.66
CA LYS A 632 27.89 -9.30 -31.29
C LYS A 632 28.89 -9.32 -32.43
N LEU A 633 29.28 -8.14 -32.89
CA LEU A 633 30.26 -7.95 -33.94
C LEU A 633 31.65 -7.70 -33.35
N GLN A 634 32.66 -8.18 -34.06
CA GLN A 634 34.05 -7.85 -33.81
C GLN A 634 34.72 -7.74 -35.18
N ASP A 635 35.33 -6.60 -35.48
CA ASP A 635 35.88 -6.30 -36.82
C ASP A 635 34.82 -6.49 -37.94
N GLY A 636 33.57 -6.10 -37.68
CA GLY A 636 32.46 -6.17 -38.65
C GLY A 636 31.90 -7.57 -38.91
N LYS A 637 32.38 -8.58 -38.17
CA LYS A 637 31.96 -9.97 -38.31
C LYS A 637 31.30 -10.47 -37.05
N VAL A 638 30.25 -11.27 -37.22
CA VAL A 638 29.53 -11.90 -36.12
C VAL A 638 30.48 -12.88 -35.42
N TYR A 639 30.85 -12.59 -34.17
CA TYR A 639 31.61 -13.50 -33.32
C TYR A 639 30.71 -14.19 -32.28
N SER A 640 29.51 -13.66 -32.03
CA SER A 640 28.49 -14.28 -31.19
C SER A 640 27.10 -14.07 -31.79
N LEU A 641 26.28 -15.11 -31.78
CA LEU A 641 24.84 -15.06 -32.09
C LEU A 641 24.09 -15.81 -30.99
N THR A 642 23.07 -15.18 -30.42
CA THR A 642 22.14 -15.81 -29.48
C THR A 642 20.72 -15.64 -30.00
N LYS A 643 19.92 -16.70 -29.98
CA LYS A 643 18.48 -16.62 -30.23
C LYS A 643 17.76 -16.12 -28.98
N GLU A 644 16.90 -15.11 -29.12
CA GLU A 644 16.07 -14.54 -28.05
C GLU A 644 14.75 -15.30 -27.80
#